data_AF-A0A962SSJ9-F1
#
_entry.id   AF-A0A962SSJ9-F1
#
_cell.length_a   1.000
_cell.length_b   1.000
_cell.length_c   1.000
_cell.angle_alpha   90.00
_cell.angle_beta   90.00
_cell.angle_gamma   90.00
#
_symmetry.space_group_name_H-M   'P 1'
#
loop_
_entity.id
_entity.type
_entity.pdbx_description
1 polymer ?
#
loop_
_entity_poly.entity_id
_entity_poly.type
_entity_poly.pdbx_seq_one_letter_code
_entity_poly.pdbx_strand_id
1 'polypeptide(L)'
;MDTIKIRGARTHNLQNIDLDLPRDRLIVITGLSGSGKSSLAFDTLYAEGQRRYVESLSAYARQFLSLMEKPDVDHIEGLSPAISIEQKSTSHNPRSTVGTITEIYDYLRLLYARAGIPHCPDHGIDLDAQTVSQMVDQILILPEGQRLMLLAPVVKERKGEHVKLLQELRAQGFIRARIDGEVVELDSPPTLDLRRKHTIEVVVDRFKARNDLAQRLAESFETALRLGEGVARVAFLDEPEQPELLFSSGYACPLCGYSLSELEPRLFSFNNPVGACPECDGLGVKSFFDPERVVMHPHLSLAEGAVYDWGRDNRYHFHLIEGLAQHYGFDPEQSFQTLPEGIRQLILHGSGEETVTLDYVNHQGEPFTLRQPFAGVLPEMERRYRETDSSILREMLARYMSSRPCLSCQGARLTRSARHVFIAGHALPDVASWPVGATRAFFAELRLPGRRGEIAAKVVKEIGERLNFLVNVGLDYLSLARSADTLSGGEAQRIRLASQIGAGLVGVLYVLDEPSIGLHQRDNARLLASLLRLRDLGNTVIVVEHDEEAIRTADQVVDMGPGAGVHGGRVVAQGTPADIMTHPESLTGAYLDGQRRIAIPKQRTPFDLNRVLRIIEARGNNLKNLHVEIPIGLLTCVTGVSGSGKSTLINDTLYRYAARDLNNANESPAPCRDLLGLEYLDKVVNIDQSPIGRTPRSNPATYTGLFTPIRELFSEVPEARARGYKPGR
;
A
#
# COMPACT_ATOMS: atom_id res chain seq x y z
N MET A 1 36.50 -19.49 -12.97
CA MET A 1 35.89 -19.55 -14.31
C MET A 1 35.24 -18.21 -14.49
N ASP A 2 35.80 -17.37 -15.35
CA ASP A 2 35.53 -15.92 -15.34
C ASP A 2 34.50 -15.51 -16.41
N THR A 3 33.89 -16.51 -17.05
CA THR A 3 32.94 -16.36 -18.16
C THR A 3 31.76 -17.31 -17.99
N ILE A 4 30.55 -16.85 -18.35
CA ILE A 4 29.35 -17.66 -18.55
C ILE A 4 29.34 -18.09 -20.01
N LYS A 5 29.43 -19.39 -20.27
CA LYS A 5 29.46 -19.95 -21.63
C LYS A 5 28.12 -20.57 -21.95
N ILE A 6 27.52 -20.14 -23.06
CA ILE A 6 26.22 -20.61 -23.55
C ILE A 6 26.48 -21.30 -24.88
N ARG A 7 26.01 -22.53 -25.05
CA ARG A 7 26.14 -23.29 -26.29
C ARG A 7 24.80 -23.81 -26.76
N GLY A 8 24.50 -23.55 -28.03
CA GLY A 8 23.30 -24.03 -28.72
C GLY A 8 21.98 -23.58 -28.09
N ALA A 9 21.84 -22.29 -27.74
CA ALA A 9 20.55 -21.80 -27.23
C ALA A 9 19.53 -21.63 -28.37
N ARG A 10 18.35 -22.24 -28.19
CA ARG A 10 17.26 -22.35 -29.19
C ARG A 10 15.88 -21.96 -28.66
N THR A 11 15.82 -21.41 -27.45
CA THR A 11 14.56 -20.99 -26.84
C THR A 11 13.83 -19.96 -27.71
N HIS A 12 12.54 -20.22 -28.02
CA HIS A 12 11.71 -19.42 -28.93
C HIS A 12 12.27 -19.25 -30.34
N ASN A 13 12.78 -18.07 -30.69
CA ASN A 13 13.30 -17.75 -32.02
C ASN A 13 14.83 -17.74 -32.10
N LEU A 14 15.53 -18.12 -31.03
CA LEU A 14 16.99 -18.20 -31.01
C LEU A 14 17.49 -19.27 -32.00
N GLN A 15 18.49 -18.91 -32.81
CA GLN A 15 18.98 -19.75 -33.91
C GLN A 15 20.26 -20.49 -33.52
N ASN A 16 20.15 -21.38 -32.52
CA ASN A 16 21.25 -22.21 -32.02
C ASN A 16 22.51 -21.38 -31.68
N ILE A 17 22.33 -20.35 -30.85
CA ILE A 17 23.38 -19.37 -30.60
C ILE A 17 24.40 -19.86 -29.58
N ASP A 18 25.67 -19.54 -29.84
CA ASP A 18 26.80 -19.72 -28.93
C ASP A 18 27.27 -18.34 -28.46
N LEU A 19 27.46 -18.17 -27.15
CA LEU A 19 27.79 -16.88 -26.56
C LEU A 19 28.65 -17.03 -25.31
N ASP A 20 29.67 -16.19 -25.16
CA ASP A 20 30.55 -16.14 -23.99
C ASP A 20 30.45 -14.78 -23.30
N LEU A 21 29.86 -14.74 -22.12
CA LEU A 21 29.62 -13.52 -21.35
C LEU A 21 30.62 -13.40 -20.19
N PRO A 22 31.27 -12.24 -19.95
CA PRO A 22 32.19 -12.04 -18.84
C PRO A 22 31.43 -11.97 -17.52
N ARG A 23 31.96 -12.62 -16.49
CA ARG A 23 31.42 -12.49 -15.12
C ARG A 23 31.85 -11.18 -14.49
N ASP A 24 31.07 -10.76 -13.49
CA ASP A 24 31.32 -9.59 -12.65
C ASP A 24 31.36 -8.28 -13.45
N ARG A 25 30.58 -8.24 -14.53
CA ARG A 25 30.44 -7.12 -15.47
C ARG A 25 28.99 -6.69 -15.62
N LEU A 26 28.81 -5.44 -16.06
CA LEU A 26 27.54 -4.91 -16.54
C LEU A 26 27.43 -5.21 -18.04
N ILE A 27 26.52 -6.13 -18.38
CA ILE A 27 26.27 -6.59 -19.73
C ILE A 27 24.93 -6.03 -20.19
N VAL A 28 24.90 -5.36 -21.34
CA VAL A 28 23.67 -4.87 -21.95
C VAL A 28 23.31 -5.72 -23.18
N ILE A 29 22.11 -6.28 -23.19
CA ILE A 29 21.54 -6.96 -24.35
C ILE A 29 20.60 -5.96 -25.05
N THR A 30 20.89 -5.67 -26.31
CA THR A 30 20.16 -4.68 -27.11
C THR A 30 19.79 -5.24 -28.48
N GLY A 31 19.15 -4.45 -29.34
CA GLY A 31 18.64 -4.86 -30.65
C GLY A 31 17.12 -4.76 -30.76
N LEU A 32 16.54 -5.05 -31.93
CA LEU A 32 15.13 -4.74 -32.24
C LEU A 32 14.09 -5.41 -31.32
N SER A 33 12.89 -4.84 -31.21
CA SER A 33 11.78 -5.50 -30.51
C SER A 33 11.45 -6.83 -31.19
N GLY A 34 11.37 -7.91 -30.41
CA GLY A 34 11.19 -9.27 -30.92
C GLY A 34 12.45 -9.92 -31.52
N SER A 35 13.65 -9.36 -31.35
CA SER A 35 14.89 -9.96 -31.85
C SER A 35 15.41 -11.17 -31.05
N GLY A 36 14.77 -11.51 -29.93
CA GLY A 36 15.16 -12.63 -29.05
C GLY A 36 15.90 -12.19 -27.77
N LYS A 37 15.97 -10.89 -27.45
CA LYS A 37 16.61 -10.37 -26.22
C LYS A 37 16.09 -11.04 -24.95
N SER A 38 14.77 -10.99 -24.73
CA SER A 38 14.13 -11.58 -23.55
C SER A 38 14.23 -13.10 -23.55
N SER A 39 14.19 -13.74 -24.72
CA SER A 39 14.37 -15.19 -24.86
C SER A 39 15.75 -15.65 -24.41
N LEU A 40 16.79 -14.86 -24.67
CA LEU A 40 18.14 -15.13 -24.17
C LEU A 40 18.28 -14.78 -22.68
N ALA A 41 17.86 -13.57 -22.28
CA ALA A 41 18.07 -13.07 -20.93
C ALA A 41 17.21 -13.78 -19.87
N PHE A 42 15.90 -13.86 -20.11
CA PHE A 42 14.92 -14.36 -19.14
C PHE A 42 14.62 -15.84 -19.34
N ASP A 43 14.21 -16.22 -20.55
CA ASP A 43 13.71 -17.58 -20.80
C ASP A 43 14.84 -18.62 -20.89
N THR A 44 16.09 -18.17 -21.09
CA THR A 44 17.27 -19.04 -21.09
C THR A 44 18.15 -18.84 -19.85
N LEU A 45 18.80 -17.68 -19.70
CA LEU A 45 19.83 -17.48 -18.65
C LEU A 45 19.24 -17.43 -17.24
N TYR A 46 18.24 -16.58 -17.02
CA TYR A 46 17.57 -16.50 -15.72
C TYR A 46 16.86 -17.81 -15.37
N ALA A 47 16.07 -18.36 -16.30
CA ALA A 47 15.34 -19.60 -16.09
C ALA A 47 16.27 -20.75 -15.66
N GLU A 48 17.39 -20.93 -16.36
CA GLU A 48 18.36 -21.97 -16.03
C GLU A 48 19.10 -21.69 -14.71
N GLY A 49 19.46 -20.43 -14.44
CA GLY A 49 20.16 -20.04 -13.21
C GLY A 49 19.29 -20.21 -11.96
N GLN A 50 18.00 -19.85 -12.06
CA GLN A 50 17.02 -20.06 -11.01
C GLN A 50 16.76 -21.56 -10.80
N ARG A 51 16.50 -22.31 -11.88
CA ARG A 51 16.21 -23.75 -11.82
C ARG A 51 17.33 -24.52 -11.13
N ARG A 52 18.59 -24.35 -11.57
CA ARG A 52 19.76 -25.03 -10.98
C ARG A 52 19.90 -24.77 -9.49
N TYR A 53 19.65 -23.53 -9.07
CA TYR A 53 19.71 -23.18 -7.65
C TYR A 53 18.57 -23.84 -6.84
N VAL A 54 17.32 -23.75 -7.32
CA VAL A 54 16.17 -24.31 -6.58
C VAL A 54 16.20 -25.84 -6.54
N GLU A 55 16.74 -26.51 -7.57
CA GLU A 55 16.97 -27.98 -7.58
C GLU A 55 17.99 -28.45 -6.53
N SER A 56 18.80 -27.54 -6.00
CA SER A 56 19.76 -27.81 -4.93
C SER A 56 19.14 -27.70 -3.53
N LEU A 57 17.98 -27.03 -3.37
CA LEU A 57 17.39 -26.74 -2.06
C LEU A 57 16.84 -27.99 -1.37
N SER A 58 16.20 -28.91 -2.10
CA SER A 58 15.70 -30.16 -1.54
C SER A 58 15.44 -31.22 -2.61
N ALA A 59 15.43 -32.49 -2.21
CA ALA A 59 15.05 -33.60 -3.09
C ALA A 59 13.60 -33.45 -3.61
N TYR A 60 12.70 -32.90 -2.78
CA TYR A 60 11.32 -32.62 -3.16
C TYR A 60 11.23 -31.52 -4.23
N ALA A 61 11.93 -30.40 -4.04
CA ALA A 61 11.98 -29.32 -5.03
C ALA A 61 12.52 -29.80 -6.38
N ARG A 62 13.53 -30.69 -6.36
CA ARG A 62 14.07 -31.31 -7.57
C ARG A 62 13.04 -32.16 -8.31
N GLN A 63 12.23 -32.95 -7.60
CA GLN A 63 11.14 -33.72 -8.22
C GLN A 63 10.10 -32.79 -8.85
N PHE A 64 9.69 -31.73 -8.15
CA PHE A 64 8.71 -30.78 -8.66
C PHE A 64 9.22 -30.03 -9.91
N LEU A 65 10.46 -29.53 -9.88
CA LEU A 65 11.05 -28.80 -11.00
C LEU A 65 11.35 -29.68 -12.21
N SER A 66 11.54 -30.99 -12.02
CA SER A 66 11.72 -31.93 -13.13
C SER A 66 10.49 -32.06 -14.03
N LEU A 67 9.31 -31.63 -13.55
CA LEU A 67 8.07 -31.57 -14.34
C LEU A 67 7.94 -30.29 -15.17
N MET A 68 8.78 -29.28 -14.91
CA MET A 68 8.77 -28.02 -15.67
C MET A 68 9.56 -28.19 -16.98
N GLU A 69 9.10 -27.52 -18.02
CA GLU A 69 9.79 -27.47 -19.31
C GLU A 69 11.14 -26.77 -19.14
N LYS A 70 12.22 -27.43 -19.56
CA LYS A 70 13.57 -26.87 -19.48
C LYS A 70 13.81 -25.94 -20.67
N PRO A 71 14.57 -24.85 -20.49
CA PRO A 71 15.02 -24.03 -21.62
C PRO A 71 15.74 -24.90 -22.66
N ASP A 72 15.49 -24.64 -23.94
CA ASP A 72 16.15 -25.38 -25.03
C ASP A 72 17.55 -24.81 -25.25
N VAL A 73 18.53 -25.47 -24.63
CA VAL A 73 19.95 -25.15 -24.70
C VAL A 73 20.79 -26.42 -24.56
N ASP A 74 21.86 -26.55 -25.34
CA ASP A 74 22.73 -27.74 -25.25
C ASP A 74 23.55 -27.72 -23.96
N HIS A 75 24.17 -26.58 -23.66
CA HIS A 75 25.03 -26.47 -22.50
C HIS A 75 25.16 -25.02 -22.01
N ILE A 76 25.12 -24.84 -20.69
CA ILE A 76 25.50 -23.57 -20.04
C ILE A 76 26.49 -23.85 -18.90
N GLU A 77 27.66 -23.22 -18.96
CA GLU A 77 28.74 -23.31 -17.96
C GLU A 77 28.95 -21.96 -17.26
N GLY A 78 29.39 -21.98 -16.01
CA GLY A 78 29.75 -20.76 -15.28
C GLY A 78 28.57 -19.91 -14.80
N LEU A 79 27.34 -20.43 -14.87
CA LEU A 79 26.12 -19.73 -14.46
C LEU A 79 26.02 -19.63 -12.93
N SER A 80 25.64 -18.44 -12.45
CA SER A 80 25.39 -18.17 -11.04
C SER A 80 23.90 -18.28 -10.70
N PRO A 81 23.51 -18.42 -9.42
CA PRO A 81 22.11 -18.27 -9.02
C PRO A 81 21.55 -16.95 -9.57
N ALA A 82 20.40 -17.03 -10.24
CA ALA A 82 19.87 -15.89 -10.98
C ALA A 82 18.64 -15.27 -10.30
N ILE A 83 18.55 -13.95 -10.33
CA ILE A 83 17.42 -13.16 -9.84
C ILE A 83 16.95 -12.22 -10.95
N SER A 84 15.67 -12.31 -11.32
CA SER A 84 15.06 -11.39 -12.29
C SER A 84 14.45 -10.17 -11.60
N ILE A 85 14.58 -9.01 -12.26
CA ILE A 85 13.95 -7.75 -11.86
C ILE A 85 13.14 -7.23 -13.06
N GLU A 86 11.96 -7.84 -13.24
CA GLU A 86 11.00 -7.56 -14.32
C GLU A 86 9.92 -6.56 -13.89
N GLN A 87 9.19 -6.03 -14.86
CA GLN A 87 8.02 -5.16 -14.65
C GLN A 87 6.72 -5.92 -14.35
N LYS A 88 6.76 -7.25 -14.26
CA LYS A 88 5.57 -8.04 -13.88
C LYS A 88 5.02 -7.50 -12.57
N SER A 89 3.71 -7.23 -12.56
CA SER A 89 3.04 -6.60 -11.43
C SER A 89 3.38 -7.34 -10.15
N THR A 90 3.85 -6.60 -9.14
CA THR A 90 3.91 -7.10 -7.77
C THR A 90 2.52 -7.61 -7.40
N SER A 91 2.47 -8.76 -6.72
CA SER A 91 1.23 -9.40 -6.24
C SER A 91 0.19 -8.36 -5.81
N HIS A 92 -1.02 -8.45 -6.39
CA HIS A 92 -2.15 -7.59 -6.06
C HIS A 92 -2.69 -7.91 -4.66
N ASN A 93 -1.94 -7.48 -3.66
CA ASN A 93 -2.31 -7.62 -2.27
C ASN A 93 -2.56 -6.22 -1.69
N PRO A 94 -3.81 -5.87 -1.36
CA PRO A 94 -4.17 -4.54 -0.87
C PRO A 94 -3.51 -4.20 0.49
N ARG A 95 -3.00 -5.22 1.20
CA ARG A 95 -2.24 -5.03 2.44
C ARG A 95 -0.77 -4.67 2.20
N SER A 96 -0.23 -4.92 1.00
CA SER A 96 1.16 -4.63 0.68
C SER A 96 1.38 -3.12 0.46
N THR A 97 2.43 -2.58 1.05
CA THR A 97 2.87 -1.19 0.87
C THR A 97 4.34 -1.14 0.44
N VAL A 98 4.81 0.04 0.03
CA VAL A 98 6.24 0.28 -0.22
C VAL A 98 7.09 -0.14 0.98
N GLY A 99 6.65 0.21 2.20
CA GLY A 99 7.34 -0.13 3.43
C GLY A 99 7.43 -1.64 3.71
N THR A 100 6.41 -2.43 3.35
CA THR A 100 6.46 -3.88 3.54
C THR A 100 7.30 -4.57 2.46
N ILE A 101 7.24 -4.13 1.20
CA ILE A 101 8.05 -4.70 0.12
C ILE A 101 9.55 -4.45 0.35
N THR A 102 9.88 -3.27 0.88
CA THR A 102 11.26 -2.88 1.20
C THR A 102 11.70 -3.37 2.57
N GLU A 103 10.82 -4.04 3.32
CA GLU A 103 10.99 -4.46 4.71
C GLU A 103 11.37 -3.31 5.68
N ILE A 104 11.42 -2.05 5.22
CA ILE A 104 11.69 -0.88 6.07
C ILE A 104 10.64 -0.80 7.18
N TYR A 105 9.40 -1.15 6.87
CA TYR A 105 8.31 -1.18 7.85
C TYR A 105 8.57 -2.19 8.97
N ASP A 106 9.24 -3.32 8.69
CA ASP A 106 9.57 -4.31 9.72
C ASP A 106 10.65 -3.79 10.68
N TYR A 107 11.63 -3.05 10.17
CA TYR A 107 12.59 -2.35 11.02
C TYR A 107 11.94 -1.21 11.80
N LEU A 108 10.98 -0.48 11.23
CA LEU A 108 10.19 0.50 11.97
C LEU A 108 9.42 -0.16 13.11
N ARG A 109 8.76 -1.29 12.86
CA ARG A 109 8.06 -2.07 13.89
C ARG A 109 9.00 -2.48 15.02
N LEU A 110 10.20 -2.96 14.68
CA LEU A 110 11.22 -3.32 15.65
C LEU A 110 11.70 -2.09 16.45
N LEU A 111 11.93 -0.97 15.78
CA LEU A 111 12.38 0.27 16.39
C LEU A 111 11.35 0.80 17.41
N TYR A 112 10.08 0.91 17.01
CA TYR A 112 9.00 1.38 17.88
C TYR A 112 8.72 0.43 19.04
N ALA A 113 8.89 -0.87 18.86
CA ALA A 113 8.77 -1.84 19.95
C ALA A 113 9.91 -1.71 20.99
N ARG A 114 11.14 -1.40 20.55
CA ARG A 114 12.32 -1.41 21.43
C ARG A 114 12.67 -0.05 22.04
N ALA A 115 12.37 1.04 21.33
CA ALA A 115 12.76 2.39 21.72
C ALA A 115 11.59 3.39 21.74
N GLY A 116 10.38 2.96 21.37
CA GLY A 116 9.19 3.80 21.41
C GLY A 116 8.69 4.07 22.83
N ILE A 117 8.16 5.27 23.03
CA ILE A 117 7.52 5.70 24.27
C ILE A 117 6.01 5.64 24.05
N PRO A 118 5.26 4.77 24.75
CA PRO A 118 3.82 4.73 24.64
C PRO A 118 3.19 5.90 25.42
N HIS A 119 2.16 6.52 24.87
CA HIS A 119 1.44 7.63 25.50
C HIS A 119 -0.02 7.23 25.72
N CYS A 120 -0.65 7.81 26.74
CA CYS A 120 -2.08 7.67 26.94
C CYS A 120 -2.84 8.37 25.79
N PRO A 121 -3.73 7.67 25.06
CA PRO A 121 -4.49 8.27 23.95
C PRO A 121 -5.46 9.39 24.33
N ASP A 122 -5.82 9.51 25.61
CA ASP A 122 -6.77 10.50 26.11
C ASP A 122 -6.07 11.68 26.81
N HIS A 123 -4.94 11.42 27.48
CA HIS A 123 -4.25 12.40 28.34
C HIS A 123 -2.89 12.85 27.81
N GLY A 124 -2.34 12.16 26.80
CA GLY A 124 -1.05 12.50 26.18
C GLY A 124 0.20 12.24 27.04
N ILE A 125 0.03 11.74 28.27
CA ILE A 125 1.13 11.46 29.19
C ILE A 125 1.88 10.17 28.83
N ASP A 126 3.19 10.20 29.08
CA ASP A 126 4.10 9.07 28.89
C ASP A 126 3.70 7.92 29.82
N LEU A 127 3.60 6.73 29.23
CA LEU A 127 3.42 5.48 29.95
C LEU A 127 4.81 4.86 30.07
N ASP A 128 5.37 4.82 31.27
CA ASP A 128 6.61 4.09 31.55
C ASP A 128 6.30 2.91 32.46
N ALA A 129 6.75 1.73 32.03
CA ALA A 129 6.80 0.54 32.86
C ALA A 129 8.16 0.49 33.56
N GLN A 130 8.14 0.41 34.89
CA GLN A 130 9.36 0.29 35.69
C GLN A 130 9.37 -1.06 36.42
N THR A 131 10.55 -1.64 36.56
CA THR A 131 10.75 -2.80 37.44
C THR A 131 10.81 -2.35 38.90
N VAL A 132 10.47 -3.22 39.84
CA VAL A 132 10.55 -2.91 41.28
C VAL A 132 11.94 -2.40 41.67
N SER A 133 13.01 -3.01 41.15
CA SER A 133 14.38 -2.56 41.38
C SER A 133 14.60 -1.10 40.92
N GLN A 134 14.12 -0.72 39.74
CA GLN A 134 14.23 0.67 39.25
C GLN A 134 13.42 1.66 40.09
N MET A 135 12.24 1.24 40.59
CA MET A 135 11.44 2.08 41.50
C MET A 135 12.20 2.33 42.81
N VAL A 136 12.82 1.29 43.37
CA VAL A 136 13.66 1.38 44.57
C VAL A 136 14.86 2.28 44.32
N ASP A 137 15.58 2.08 43.20
CA ASP A 137 16.75 2.88 42.84
C ASP A 137 16.41 4.37 42.72
N GLN A 138 15.26 4.73 42.14
CA GLN A 138 14.81 6.13 42.06
C GLN A 138 14.58 6.75 43.43
N ILE A 139 14.04 5.99 44.38
CA ILE A 139 13.83 6.46 45.76
C ILE A 139 15.15 6.61 46.51
N LEU A 140 16.14 5.75 46.24
CA LEU A 140 17.46 5.83 46.87
C LEU A 140 18.32 7.00 46.36
N ILE A 141 18.01 7.55 45.17
CA ILE A 141 18.66 8.75 44.63
C ILE A 141 18.22 10.04 45.37
N LEU A 142 17.07 10.01 46.06
CA LEU A 142 16.54 11.18 46.78
C LEU A 142 17.43 11.57 47.98
N PRO A 143 17.38 12.85 48.42
CA PRO A 143 18.17 13.34 49.56
C PRO A 143 18.00 12.48 50.82
N GLU A 144 19.13 12.14 51.45
CA GLU A 144 19.15 11.27 52.62
C GLU A 144 18.35 11.88 53.79
N GLY A 145 17.45 11.09 54.37
CA GLY A 145 16.61 11.50 55.50
C GLY A 145 15.24 12.09 55.14
N GLN A 146 14.92 12.30 53.85
CA GLN A 146 13.62 12.79 53.39
C GLN A 146 12.50 11.79 53.74
N ARG A 147 11.38 12.27 54.31
CA ARG A 147 10.26 11.42 54.74
C ARG A 147 9.28 11.20 53.61
N LEU A 148 9.01 9.94 53.30
CA LEU A 148 8.20 9.51 52.17
C LEU A 148 7.11 8.53 52.64
N MET A 149 6.00 8.52 51.91
CA MET A 149 4.86 7.63 52.16
C MET A 149 4.50 6.89 50.86
N LEU A 150 4.61 5.56 50.88
CA LEU A 150 4.22 4.69 49.77
C LEU A 150 2.74 4.34 49.88
N LEU A 151 2.03 4.56 48.78
CA LEU A 151 0.58 4.49 48.66
C LEU A 151 0.21 3.53 47.53
N ALA A 152 -0.77 2.67 47.79
CA ALA A 152 -1.40 1.81 46.79
C ALA A 152 -2.79 2.36 46.45
N PRO A 153 -3.01 2.92 45.25
CA PRO A 153 -4.30 3.46 44.87
C PRO A 153 -5.29 2.34 44.53
N VAL A 154 -6.19 2.02 45.46
CA VAL A 154 -7.16 0.91 45.32
C VAL A 154 -8.45 1.39 44.66
N VAL A 155 -8.84 2.65 44.90
CA VAL A 155 -10.00 3.29 44.28
C VAL A 155 -9.61 4.68 43.78
N LYS A 156 -9.93 5.00 42.53
CA LYS A 156 -9.73 6.32 41.93
C LYS A 156 -11.05 6.87 41.41
N GLU A 157 -11.50 8.02 41.93
CA GLU A 157 -12.65 8.77 41.41
C GLU A 157 -13.96 7.97 41.20
N ARG A 158 -14.19 6.92 42.00
CA ARG A 158 -15.40 6.08 41.90
C ARG A 158 -16.44 6.43 42.96
N LYS A 159 -17.70 6.47 42.56
CA LYS A 159 -18.84 6.66 43.48
C LYS A 159 -19.10 5.40 44.31
N GLY A 160 -19.46 5.58 45.57
CA GLY A 160 -19.84 4.50 46.47
C GLY A 160 -19.29 4.67 47.88
N GLU A 161 -19.90 3.97 48.84
CA GLU A 161 -19.50 4.03 50.25
C GLU A 161 -18.27 3.18 50.58
N HIS A 162 -17.88 2.26 49.69
CA HIS A 162 -16.68 1.40 49.78
C HIS A 162 -16.45 0.68 51.12
N VAL A 163 -17.49 0.50 51.95
CA VAL A 163 -17.40 -0.08 53.31
C VAL A 163 -16.76 -1.48 53.31
N LYS A 164 -17.18 -2.32 52.36
CA LYS A 164 -16.68 -3.69 52.23
C LYS A 164 -15.18 -3.72 51.90
N LEU A 165 -14.72 -2.83 51.03
CA LEU A 165 -13.31 -2.69 50.68
C LEU A 165 -12.48 -2.27 51.90
N LEU A 166 -12.96 -1.29 52.68
CA LEU A 166 -12.27 -0.84 53.90
C LEU A 166 -12.17 -1.95 54.96
N GLN A 167 -13.21 -2.78 55.10
CA GLN A 167 -13.19 -3.96 55.97
C GLN A 167 -12.19 -5.03 55.49
N GLU A 168 -12.14 -5.30 54.18
CA GLU A 168 -11.18 -6.25 53.58
C GLU A 168 -9.74 -5.79 53.78
N LEU A 169 -9.45 -4.50 53.59
CA LEU A 169 -8.13 -3.91 53.83
C LEU A 169 -7.73 -3.99 55.31
N ARG A 170 -8.66 -3.77 56.23
CA ARG A 170 -8.42 -3.94 57.67
C ARG A 170 -8.15 -5.40 58.03
N ALA A 171 -8.90 -6.34 57.45
CA ALA A 171 -8.69 -7.78 57.66
C ALA A 171 -7.33 -8.27 57.14
N GLN A 172 -6.78 -7.61 56.11
CA GLN A 172 -5.43 -7.86 55.59
C GLN A 172 -4.32 -7.22 56.45
N GLY A 173 -4.67 -6.46 57.50
CA GLY A 173 -3.72 -5.90 58.47
C GLY A 173 -3.25 -4.48 58.18
N PHE A 174 -3.85 -3.77 57.21
CA PHE A 174 -3.53 -2.36 56.97
C PHE A 174 -4.15 -1.46 58.05
N ILE A 175 -3.36 -0.50 58.55
CA ILE A 175 -3.77 0.39 59.66
C ILE A 175 -4.27 1.74 59.14
N ARG A 176 -3.73 2.23 58.02
CA ARG A 176 -3.99 3.58 57.50
C ARG A 176 -4.31 3.59 56.02
N ALA A 177 -5.20 4.48 55.62
CA ALA A 177 -5.50 4.79 54.23
C ALA A 177 -5.63 6.30 54.05
N ARG A 178 -5.27 6.81 52.89
CA ARG A 178 -5.56 8.18 52.47
C ARG A 178 -6.85 8.18 51.67
N ILE A 179 -7.87 8.87 52.18
CA ILE A 179 -9.19 8.97 51.55
C ILE A 179 -9.45 10.44 51.23
N ASP A 180 -9.69 10.75 49.95
CA ASP A 180 -9.91 12.11 49.45
C ASP A 180 -8.85 13.13 49.89
N GLY A 181 -7.59 12.68 50.02
CA GLY A 181 -6.45 13.51 50.41
C GLY A 181 -6.12 13.49 51.90
N GLU A 182 -7.02 13.04 52.77
CA GLU A 182 -6.79 12.96 54.22
C GLU A 182 -6.37 11.56 54.65
N VAL A 183 -5.33 11.46 55.50
CA VAL A 183 -4.88 10.18 56.04
C VAL A 183 -5.70 9.83 57.28
N VAL A 184 -6.42 8.71 57.21
CA VAL A 184 -7.31 8.21 58.25
C VAL A 184 -6.88 6.82 58.73
N GLU A 185 -7.22 6.49 59.98
CA GLU A 185 -7.01 5.15 60.54
C GLU A 185 -8.20 4.24 60.19
N LEU A 186 -7.91 3.04 59.69
CA LEU A 186 -8.91 2.09 59.21
C LEU A 186 -9.75 1.46 60.33
N ASP A 187 -9.36 1.65 61.60
CA ASP A 187 -10.17 1.28 62.77
C ASP A 187 -11.38 2.23 62.97
N SER A 188 -11.28 3.46 62.46
CA SER A 188 -12.36 4.47 62.51
C SER A 188 -12.48 5.20 61.16
N PRO A 189 -12.87 4.51 60.08
CA PRO A 189 -12.96 5.14 58.76
C PRO A 189 -14.12 6.14 58.71
N PRO A 190 -13.97 7.26 57.99
CA PRO A 190 -15.05 8.21 57.77
C PRO A 190 -16.19 7.57 56.96
N THR A 191 -17.43 7.96 57.22
CA THR A 191 -18.58 7.56 56.40
C THR A 191 -18.53 8.27 55.04
N LEU A 192 -18.31 7.50 53.98
CA LEU A 192 -18.26 8.00 52.60
C LEU A 192 -19.67 8.14 52.02
N ASP A 193 -19.86 9.07 51.07
CA ASP A 193 -21.17 9.35 50.46
C ASP A 193 -21.35 8.52 49.18
N LEU A 194 -22.44 7.76 49.10
CA LEU A 194 -22.77 6.92 47.95
C LEU A 194 -22.86 7.70 46.62
N ARG A 195 -23.17 9.00 46.64
CA ARG A 195 -23.35 9.83 45.44
C ARG A 195 -22.10 10.61 45.04
N ARG A 196 -21.12 10.74 45.93
CA ARG A 196 -19.87 11.47 45.68
C ARG A 196 -18.80 10.51 45.17
N LYS A 197 -17.90 11.00 44.32
CA LYS A 197 -16.74 10.25 43.88
C LYS A 197 -15.68 10.30 44.99
N HIS A 198 -15.08 9.15 45.28
CA HIS A 198 -14.05 9.01 46.29
C HIS A 198 -12.76 8.43 45.71
N THR A 199 -11.62 8.80 46.28
CA THR A 199 -10.30 8.24 45.99
C THR A 199 -9.73 7.64 47.27
N ILE A 200 -9.38 6.35 47.24
CA ILE A 200 -8.89 5.57 48.39
C ILE A 200 -7.54 4.98 48.04
N GLU A 201 -6.52 5.34 48.83
CA GLU A 201 -5.14 4.92 48.65
C GLU A 201 -4.61 4.34 49.95
N VAL A 202 -4.23 3.07 49.97
CA VAL A 202 -3.75 2.39 51.18
C VAL A 202 -2.32 2.83 51.46
N VAL A 203 -2.02 3.16 52.72
CA VAL A 203 -0.65 3.45 53.15
C VAL A 203 0.08 2.13 53.37
N VAL A 204 0.96 1.77 52.45
CA VAL A 204 1.70 0.48 52.48
C VAL A 204 2.95 0.59 53.34
N ASP A 205 3.72 1.67 53.19
CA ASP A 205 4.89 1.92 54.03
C ASP A 205 5.14 3.42 54.25
N ARG A 206 5.82 3.75 55.35
CA ARG A 206 6.36 5.08 55.65
C ARG A 206 7.83 4.93 56.02
N PHE A 207 8.69 5.62 55.29
CA PHE A 207 10.13 5.46 55.43
C PHE A 207 10.86 6.79 55.25
N LYS A 208 12.14 6.78 55.61
CA LYS A 208 13.10 7.86 55.32
C LYS A 208 14.06 7.34 54.28
N ALA A 209 14.33 8.11 53.23
CA ALA A 209 15.29 7.71 52.19
C ALA A 209 16.67 7.45 52.81
N ARG A 210 17.10 6.17 52.80
CA ARG A 210 18.40 5.68 53.29
C ARG A 210 18.83 4.46 52.47
N ASN A 211 20.14 4.31 52.27
CA ASN A 211 20.72 3.28 51.40
C ASN A 211 20.55 1.83 51.91
N ASP A 212 20.32 1.63 53.21
CA ASP A 212 20.14 0.32 53.83
C ASP A 212 18.73 -0.28 53.68
N LEU A 213 17.77 0.48 53.12
CA LEU A 213 16.36 0.10 53.04
C LEU A 213 15.95 -0.61 51.74
N ALA A 214 16.89 -0.87 50.82
CA ALA A 214 16.58 -1.38 49.47
C ALA A 214 15.68 -2.63 49.46
N GLN A 215 15.99 -3.63 50.28
CA GLN A 215 15.22 -4.88 50.34
C GLN A 215 13.80 -4.68 50.88
N ARG A 216 13.64 -3.88 51.94
CA ARG A 216 12.32 -3.55 52.51
C ARG A 216 11.48 -2.74 51.53
N LEU A 217 12.10 -1.80 50.80
CA LEU A 217 11.40 -1.01 49.79
C LEU A 217 10.91 -1.89 48.65
N ALA A 218 11.69 -2.88 48.22
CA ALA A 218 11.28 -3.82 47.18
C ALA A 218 10.01 -4.61 47.58
N GLU A 219 9.98 -5.18 48.79
CA GLU A 219 8.80 -5.90 49.33
C GLU A 219 7.58 -4.98 49.45
N SER A 220 7.80 -3.73 49.87
CA SER A 220 6.74 -2.72 50.00
C SER A 220 6.19 -2.31 48.64
N PHE A 221 7.04 -2.12 47.62
CA PHE A 221 6.62 -1.84 46.25
C PHE A 221 5.87 -3.04 45.64
N GLU A 222 6.33 -4.28 45.83
CA GLU A 222 5.58 -5.47 45.38
C GLU A 222 4.18 -5.54 46.00
N THR A 223 4.07 -5.21 47.29
CA THR A 223 2.80 -5.18 48.00
C THR A 223 1.90 -4.06 47.46
N ALA A 224 2.46 -2.85 47.28
CA ALA A 224 1.71 -1.71 46.76
C ALA A 224 1.22 -1.94 45.33
N LEU A 225 2.06 -2.48 44.45
CA LEU A 225 1.70 -2.80 43.08
C LEU A 225 0.63 -3.89 43.01
N ARG A 226 0.67 -4.89 43.90
CA ARG A 226 -0.36 -5.94 43.95
C ARG A 226 -1.73 -5.40 44.36
N LEU A 227 -1.76 -4.47 45.32
CA LEU A 227 -2.98 -3.84 45.81
C LEU A 227 -3.53 -2.76 44.86
N GLY A 228 -2.64 -2.01 44.20
CA GLY A 228 -2.99 -0.92 43.29
C GLY A 228 -3.07 -1.34 41.82
N GLU A 229 -3.29 -2.63 41.53
CA GLU A 229 -3.39 -3.21 40.17
C GLU A 229 -2.24 -2.77 39.23
N GLY A 230 -1.01 -2.78 39.74
CA GLY A 230 0.21 -2.43 39.00
C GLY A 230 0.60 -0.95 39.08
N VAL A 231 -0.01 -0.17 39.97
CA VAL A 231 0.34 1.24 40.22
C VAL A 231 0.68 1.46 41.69
N ALA A 232 1.70 2.27 41.95
CA ALA A 232 2.07 2.75 43.29
C ALA A 232 2.36 4.25 43.24
N ARG A 233 2.13 4.96 44.35
CA ARG A 233 2.41 6.40 44.49
C ARG A 233 3.31 6.63 45.69
N VAL A 234 4.22 7.59 45.60
CA VAL A 234 5.04 8.03 46.72
C VAL A 234 4.80 9.52 46.95
N ALA A 235 4.29 9.84 48.13
CA ALA A 235 4.03 11.21 48.57
C ALA A 235 5.14 11.71 49.51
N PHE A 236 5.51 12.98 49.36
CA PHE A 236 6.47 13.67 50.22
C PHE A 236 5.77 14.16 51.49
N LEU A 237 6.24 13.72 52.66
CA LEU A 237 5.63 14.11 53.95
C LEU A 237 6.14 15.46 54.45
N ASP A 238 7.37 15.83 54.09
CA ASP A 238 8.00 17.08 54.52
C ASP A 238 7.61 18.26 53.59
N GLU A 239 7.27 17.98 52.33
CA GLU A 239 6.88 18.97 51.31
C GLU A 239 5.58 18.54 50.60
N PRO A 240 4.41 18.71 51.22
CA PRO A 240 3.14 18.23 50.67
C PRO A 240 2.68 18.94 49.38
N GLU A 241 3.27 20.09 49.05
CA GLU A 241 3.03 20.80 47.78
C GLU A 241 3.84 20.24 46.60
N GLN A 242 4.85 19.39 46.86
CA GLN A 242 5.65 18.77 45.82
C GLN A 242 4.83 17.69 45.09
N PRO A 243 4.86 17.63 43.75
CA PRO A 243 4.15 16.60 43.00
C PRO A 243 4.63 15.20 43.38
N GLU A 244 3.68 14.30 43.65
CA GLU A 244 3.95 12.92 44.03
C GLU A 244 4.62 12.12 42.92
N LEU A 245 5.48 11.18 43.29
CA LEU A 245 6.08 10.24 42.35
C LEU A 245 5.10 9.10 42.07
N LEU A 246 4.80 8.83 40.81
CA LEU A 246 3.96 7.72 40.39
C LEU A 246 4.84 6.64 39.76
N PHE A 247 4.63 5.40 40.20
CA PHE A 247 5.29 4.21 39.69
C PHE A 247 4.25 3.26 39.10
N SER A 248 4.58 2.60 37.99
CA SER A 248 3.76 1.52 37.44
C SER A 248 4.61 0.35 36.97
N SER A 249 4.15 -0.87 37.24
CA SER A 249 4.79 -2.10 36.76
C SER A 249 4.40 -2.46 35.33
N GLY A 250 3.37 -1.81 34.79
CA GLY A 250 2.94 -1.93 33.39
C GLY A 250 2.84 -0.57 32.73
N TYR A 251 2.59 -0.54 31.42
CA TYR A 251 2.32 0.71 30.71
C TYR A 251 0.89 1.18 31.02
N ALA A 252 0.67 1.76 32.20
CA ALA A 252 -0.65 2.16 32.67
C ALA A 252 -0.77 3.66 32.91
N CYS A 253 -1.88 4.25 32.46
CA CYS A 253 -2.19 5.65 32.63
C CYS A 253 -2.69 5.90 34.07
N PRO A 254 -2.05 6.79 34.84
CA PRO A 254 -2.50 7.15 36.18
C PRO A 254 -3.90 7.75 36.26
N LEU A 255 -4.36 8.41 35.20
CA LEU A 255 -5.58 9.23 35.21
C LEU A 255 -6.84 8.44 34.80
N CYS A 256 -6.78 7.66 33.73
CA CYS A 256 -7.94 6.90 33.24
C CYS A 256 -7.84 5.38 33.38
N GLY A 257 -6.71 4.85 33.88
CA GLY A 257 -6.52 3.41 33.99
C GLY A 257 -6.32 2.69 32.65
N TYR A 258 -6.12 3.44 31.55
CA TYR A 258 -5.71 2.86 30.27
C TYR A 258 -4.40 2.10 30.43
N SER A 259 -4.38 0.80 30.14
CA SER A 259 -3.19 -0.02 30.23
C SER A 259 -2.83 -0.62 28.87
N LEU A 260 -1.53 -0.82 28.67
CA LEU A 260 -0.96 -1.41 27.48
C LEU A 260 -0.08 -2.60 27.89
N SER A 261 -0.20 -3.70 27.16
CA SER A 261 0.68 -4.85 27.29
C SER A 261 2.10 -4.51 26.82
N GLU A 262 3.04 -5.44 26.93
CA GLU A 262 4.41 -5.22 26.45
C GLU A 262 4.46 -4.77 24.98
N LEU A 263 5.37 -3.85 24.67
CA LEU A 263 5.60 -3.33 23.32
C LEU A 263 6.32 -4.37 22.47
N GLU A 264 5.55 -5.17 21.75
CA GLU A 264 6.08 -6.15 20.80
C GLU A 264 5.98 -5.68 19.35
N PRO A 265 6.90 -6.09 18.45
CA PRO A 265 6.85 -5.72 17.04
C PRO A 265 5.55 -6.12 16.32
N ARG A 266 4.81 -7.12 16.82
CA ARG A 266 3.51 -7.53 16.26
C ARG A 266 2.40 -6.50 16.49
N LEU A 267 2.49 -5.69 17.55
CA LEU A 267 1.54 -4.60 17.84
C LEU A 267 1.55 -3.54 16.73
N PHE A 268 2.68 -3.35 16.07
CA PHE A 268 2.85 -2.40 14.99
C PHE A 268 2.61 -3.02 13.60
N SER A 269 2.10 -4.24 13.52
CA SER A 269 1.79 -4.90 12.25
C SER A 269 0.31 -4.80 11.94
N PHE A 270 -0.03 -4.12 10.84
CA PHE A 270 -1.40 -4.15 10.30
C PHE A 270 -1.76 -5.48 9.62
N ASN A 271 -0.80 -6.40 9.44
CA ASN A 271 -1.05 -7.76 8.97
C ASN A 271 -1.36 -8.73 10.12
N ASN A 272 -1.18 -8.31 11.38
CA ASN A 272 -1.47 -9.11 12.55
C ASN A 272 -2.73 -8.57 13.26
N PRO A 273 -3.71 -9.42 13.63
CA PRO A 273 -4.92 -8.97 14.33
C PRO A 273 -4.67 -8.14 15.61
N VAL A 274 -3.55 -8.36 16.30
CA VAL A 274 -3.18 -7.59 17.51
C VAL A 274 -2.89 -6.11 17.19
N GLY A 275 -2.27 -5.86 16.03
CA GLY A 275 -1.88 -4.52 15.59
C GLY A 275 -2.82 -3.88 14.58
N ALA A 276 -3.65 -4.68 13.90
CA ALA A 276 -4.56 -4.23 12.86
C ALA A 276 -5.75 -3.45 13.43
N CYS A 277 -6.13 -2.37 12.75
CA CYS A 277 -7.36 -1.66 13.07
C CYS A 277 -8.57 -2.61 12.93
N PRO A 278 -9.39 -2.80 13.97
CA PRO A 278 -10.48 -3.78 13.96
C PRO A 278 -11.60 -3.42 12.98
N GLU A 279 -11.76 -2.13 12.66
CA GLU A 279 -12.81 -1.69 11.75
C GLU A 279 -12.54 -1.98 10.27
N CYS A 280 -11.27 -1.95 9.86
CA CYS A 280 -10.87 -2.18 8.47
C CYS A 280 -9.98 -3.41 8.30
N ASP A 281 -9.81 -4.21 9.36
CA ASP A 281 -8.92 -5.36 9.42
C ASP A 281 -7.52 -5.09 8.83
N GLY A 282 -6.95 -3.94 9.20
CA GLY A 282 -5.62 -3.52 8.73
C GLY A 282 -5.52 -3.05 7.27
N LEU A 283 -6.62 -2.95 6.52
CA LEU A 283 -6.60 -2.42 5.14
C LEU A 283 -6.36 -0.90 5.07
N GLY A 284 -6.82 -0.16 6.09
CA GLY A 284 -6.77 1.30 6.15
C GLY A 284 -7.81 2.01 5.29
N VAL A 285 -8.47 1.28 4.41
CA VAL A 285 -9.58 1.78 3.59
C VAL A 285 -10.85 1.00 3.91
N LYS A 286 -12.00 1.66 3.76
CA LYS A 286 -13.31 1.00 3.70
C LYS A 286 -13.90 1.27 2.32
N SER A 287 -14.33 0.20 1.65
CA SER A 287 -15.13 0.30 0.44
C SER A 287 -16.58 0.59 0.84
N PHE A 288 -17.21 1.52 0.16
CA PHE A 288 -18.62 1.88 0.35
C PHE A 288 -19.25 2.14 -1.01
N PHE A 289 -20.57 1.99 -1.11
CA PHE A 289 -21.29 2.37 -2.31
C PHE A 289 -21.37 3.89 -2.40
N ASP A 290 -20.82 4.42 -3.47
CA ASP A 290 -20.73 5.86 -3.68
C ASP A 290 -22.00 6.36 -4.38
N PRO A 291 -22.78 7.26 -3.77
CA PRO A 291 -23.98 7.80 -4.38
C PRO A 291 -23.75 8.32 -5.80
N GLU A 292 -22.62 8.99 -6.04
CA GLU A 292 -22.29 9.56 -7.35
C GLU A 292 -22.01 8.48 -8.41
N ARG A 293 -21.51 7.31 -8.00
CA ARG A 293 -21.27 6.19 -8.92
C ARG A 293 -22.53 5.36 -9.17
N VAL A 294 -23.37 5.24 -8.16
CA VAL A 294 -24.65 4.51 -8.23
C VAL A 294 -25.64 5.25 -9.13
N VAL A 295 -25.66 6.58 -9.06
CA VAL A 295 -26.46 7.44 -9.95
C VAL A 295 -25.64 7.79 -11.20
N MET A 296 -25.54 6.84 -12.14
CA MET A 296 -24.68 6.99 -13.34
C MET A 296 -25.10 8.15 -14.24
N HIS A 297 -26.41 8.40 -14.37
CA HIS A 297 -26.95 9.40 -15.27
C HIS A 297 -27.97 10.29 -14.52
N PRO A 298 -27.50 11.30 -13.76
CA PRO A 298 -28.38 12.18 -12.98
C PRO A 298 -29.38 12.98 -13.82
N HIS A 299 -29.10 13.14 -15.12
CA HIS A 299 -29.97 13.85 -16.05
C HIS A 299 -31.15 12.98 -16.54
N LEU A 300 -31.06 11.65 -16.45
CA LEU A 300 -32.18 10.75 -16.74
C LEU A 300 -33.14 10.65 -15.55
N SER A 301 -34.35 10.16 -15.81
CA SER A 301 -35.30 9.83 -14.75
C SER A 301 -34.96 8.50 -14.07
N LEU A 302 -35.57 8.22 -12.92
CA LEU A 302 -35.43 6.90 -12.29
C LEU A 302 -35.97 5.80 -13.21
N ALA A 303 -37.09 6.06 -13.88
CA ALA A 303 -37.72 5.15 -14.82
C ALA A 303 -36.81 4.77 -16.01
N GLU A 304 -36.03 5.74 -16.50
CA GLU A 304 -35.10 5.61 -17.64
C GLU A 304 -33.71 5.07 -17.24
N GLY A 305 -33.51 4.72 -15.96
CA GLY A 305 -32.28 4.07 -15.50
C GLY A 305 -31.20 5.03 -14.99
N ALA A 306 -31.59 6.15 -14.35
CA ALA A 306 -30.64 7.01 -13.63
C ALA A 306 -29.79 6.23 -12.59
N VAL A 307 -30.39 5.20 -11.98
CA VAL A 307 -29.75 4.28 -11.03
C VAL A 307 -29.74 2.86 -11.60
N TYR A 308 -28.58 2.19 -11.52
CA TYR A 308 -28.41 0.84 -12.04
C TYR A 308 -29.40 -0.16 -11.41
N ASP A 309 -30.09 -0.95 -12.24
CA ASP A 309 -31.09 -1.96 -11.85
C ASP A 309 -32.39 -1.39 -11.26
N TRP A 310 -32.56 -0.06 -11.19
CA TRP A 310 -33.75 0.61 -10.60
C TRP A 310 -34.64 1.30 -11.65
N GLY A 311 -34.50 0.96 -12.94
CA GLY A 311 -35.37 1.44 -14.02
C GLY A 311 -36.45 0.44 -14.43
N ARG A 312 -37.21 0.77 -15.49
CA ARG A 312 -38.27 -0.09 -16.05
C ARG A 312 -37.80 -1.48 -16.48
N ASP A 313 -36.51 -1.63 -16.75
CA ASP A 313 -35.88 -2.92 -17.08
C ASP A 313 -36.04 -3.94 -15.95
N ASN A 314 -36.09 -3.48 -14.70
CA ASN A 314 -36.38 -4.31 -13.54
C ASN A 314 -37.76 -3.97 -12.96
N ARG A 315 -38.76 -4.74 -13.38
CA ARG A 315 -40.15 -4.59 -12.94
C ARG A 315 -40.31 -4.56 -11.42
N TYR A 316 -39.51 -5.32 -10.67
CA TYR A 316 -39.61 -5.37 -9.21
C TYR A 316 -39.23 -4.04 -8.57
N HIS A 317 -38.08 -3.45 -8.94
CA HIS A 317 -37.65 -2.16 -8.39
C HIS A 317 -38.47 -0.98 -8.95
N PHE A 318 -38.95 -1.08 -10.18
CA PHE A 318 -39.77 -0.02 -10.75
C PHE A 318 -41.10 0.17 -10.01
N HIS A 319 -41.81 -0.93 -9.67
CA HIS A 319 -43.03 -0.84 -8.86
C HIS A 319 -42.77 -0.32 -7.45
N LEU A 320 -41.60 -0.59 -6.87
CA LEU A 320 -41.19 0.00 -5.59
C LEU A 320 -41.08 1.53 -5.69
N ILE A 321 -40.52 2.03 -6.78
CA ILE A 321 -40.41 3.47 -7.04
C ILE A 321 -41.79 4.09 -7.22
N GLU A 322 -42.72 3.42 -7.92
CA GLU A 322 -44.10 3.91 -8.07
C GLU A 322 -44.80 4.04 -6.72
N GLY A 323 -44.66 3.07 -5.82
CA GLY A 323 -45.21 3.14 -4.46
C GLY A 323 -44.60 4.29 -3.64
N LEU A 324 -43.28 4.48 -3.74
CA LEU A 324 -42.58 5.62 -3.11
C LEU A 324 -43.05 6.97 -3.65
N ALA A 325 -43.22 7.06 -4.98
CA ALA A 325 -43.70 8.25 -5.67
C ALA A 325 -45.11 8.64 -5.22
N GLN A 326 -46.01 7.66 -5.07
CA GLN A 326 -47.36 7.89 -4.57
C GLN A 326 -47.38 8.36 -3.10
N HIS A 327 -46.48 7.83 -2.27
CA HIS A 327 -46.44 8.17 -0.85
C HIS A 327 -45.84 9.56 -0.57
N TYR A 328 -44.69 9.87 -1.19
CA TYR A 328 -43.96 11.11 -0.96
C TYR A 328 -44.28 12.22 -1.97
N GLY A 329 -45.05 11.93 -3.03
CA GLY A 329 -45.54 12.91 -3.99
C GLY A 329 -44.45 13.45 -4.93
N PHE A 330 -43.66 12.56 -5.54
CA PHE A 330 -42.73 12.94 -6.61
C PHE A 330 -43.03 12.20 -7.92
N ASP A 331 -42.57 12.76 -9.03
CA ASP A 331 -42.73 12.16 -10.35
C ASP A 331 -41.50 11.26 -10.69
N PRO A 332 -41.68 9.95 -10.90
CA PRO A 332 -40.59 9.04 -11.24
C PRO A 332 -40.03 9.25 -12.66
N GLU A 333 -40.76 9.97 -13.53
CA GLU A 333 -40.34 10.34 -14.88
C GLU A 333 -39.52 11.66 -14.89
N GLN A 334 -39.47 12.36 -13.76
CA GLN A 334 -38.65 13.55 -13.62
C GLN A 334 -37.16 13.19 -13.53
N SER A 335 -36.31 14.02 -14.15
CA SER A 335 -34.85 13.92 -14.08
C SER A 335 -34.36 13.89 -12.62
N PHE A 336 -33.52 12.91 -12.27
CA PHE A 336 -33.08 12.66 -10.90
C PHE A 336 -32.42 13.89 -10.26
N GLN A 337 -31.61 14.63 -11.01
CA GLN A 337 -30.94 15.85 -10.53
C GLN A 337 -31.90 17.01 -10.21
N THR A 338 -33.12 16.98 -10.74
CA THR A 338 -34.14 18.01 -10.50
C THR A 338 -35.09 17.65 -9.35
N LEU A 339 -35.03 16.42 -8.84
CA LEU A 339 -35.78 16.02 -7.66
C LEU A 339 -35.30 16.80 -6.41
N PRO A 340 -36.21 17.10 -5.47
CA PRO A 340 -35.84 17.70 -4.19
C PRO A 340 -34.80 16.88 -3.44
N GLU A 341 -33.85 17.55 -2.78
CA GLU A 341 -32.73 16.88 -2.09
C GLU A 341 -33.20 15.85 -1.05
N GLY A 342 -34.25 16.18 -0.29
CA GLY A 342 -34.81 15.23 0.69
C GLY A 342 -35.30 13.93 0.05
N ILE A 343 -35.85 13.98 -1.17
CA ILE A 343 -36.35 12.81 -1.90
C ILE A 343 -35.17 12.01 -2.46
N ARG A 344 -34.13 12.67 -2.98
CA ARG A 344 -32.90 12.00 -3.42
C ARG A 344 -32.24 11.23 -2.28
N GLN A 345 -32.11 11.87 -1.12
CA GLN A 345 -31.55 11.24 0.08
C GLN A 345 -32.41 10.06 0.55
N LEU A 346 -33.74 10.19 0.50
CA LEU A 346 -34.67 9.12 0.83
C LEU A 346 -34.55 7.92 -0.11
N ILE A 347 -34.43 8.14 -1.41
CA ILE A 347 -34.23 7.06 -2.39
C ILE A 347 -32.91 6.33 -2.12
N LEU A 348 -31.83 7.08 -1.86
CA LEU A 348 -30.49 6.51 -1.69
C LEU A 348 -30.29 5.81 -0.33
N HIS A 349 -30.76 6.42 0.75
CA HIS A 349 -30.48 5.99 2.14
C HIS A 349 -31.67 5.34 2.85
N GLY A 350 -32.88 5.42 2.28
CA GLY A 350 -34.10 4.84 2.84
C GLY A 350 -34.92 5.80 3.70
N SER A 351 -36.08 5.33 4.17
CA SER A 351 -37.02 6.07 5.03
C SER A 351 -36.71 5.95 6.54
N GLY A 352 -35.62 5.26 6.91
CA GLY A 352 -35.24 5.04 8.31
C GLY A 352 -36.26 4.15 9.04
N GLU A 353 -36.93 4.69 10.06
CA GLU A 353 -37.98 3.99 10.81
C GLU A 353 -39.40 4.27 10.30
N GLU A 354 -39.56 5.21 9.35
CA GLU A 354 -40.87 5.57 8.81
C GLU A 354 -41.40 4.45 7.89
N THR A 355 -42.62 3.98 8.17
CA THR A 355 -43.26 2.94 7.35
C THR A 355 -43.90 3.54 6.11
N VAL A 356 -43.48 3.04 4.95
CA VAL A 356 -43.97 3.51 3.65
C VAL A 356 -44.82 2.42 3.01
N THR A 357 -45.82 2.83 2.24
CA THR A 357 -46.61 1.90 1.40
C THR A 357 -45.79 1.60 0.15
N LEU A 358 -45.35 0.35 0.01
CA LEU A 358 -44.48 -0.11 -1.07
C LEU A 358 -45.21 -1.16 -1.90
N ASP A 359 -45.20 -0.98 -3.22
CA ASP A 359 -45.81 -1.89 -4.17
C ASP A 359 -44.75 -2.86 -4.74
N TYR A 360 -45.08 -4.14 -4.72
CA TYR A 360 -44.23 -5.23 -5.17
C TYR A 360 -44.93 -6.07 -6.23
N VAL A 361 -44.15 -6.82 -6.99
CA VAL A 361 -44.66 -7.84 -7.93
C VAL A 361 -44.07 -9.19 -7.57
N ASN A 362 -44.93 -10.20 -7.44
CA ASN A 362 -44.49 -11.57 -7.15
C ASN A 362 -43.90 -12.26 -8.40
N HIS A 363 -43.34 -13.46 -8.24
CA HIS A 363 -42.78 -14.23 -9.37
C HIS A 363 -43.81 -14.58 -10.46
N GLN A 364 -45.10 -14.51 -10.17
CA GLN A 364 -46.21 -14.76 -11.10
C GLN A 364 -46.69 -13.47 -11.80
N GLY A 365 -46.13 -12.31 -11.45
CA GLY A 365 -46.50 -11.02 -12.05
C GLY A 365 -47.68 -10.33 -11.39
N GLU A 366 -48.20 -10.84 -10.27
CA GLU A 366 -49.31 -10.22 -9.55
C GLU A 366 -48.79 -9.14 -8.58
N PRO A 367 -49.36 -7.92 -8.63
CA PRO A 367 -48.96 -6.85 -7.73
C PRO A 367 -49.53 -7.06 -6.32
N PHE A 368 -48.74 -6.74 -5.30
CA PHE A 368 -49.19 -6.72 -3.91
C PHE A 368 -48.51 -5.57 -3.15
N THR A 369 -49.21 -5.02 -2.17
CA THR A 369 -48.75 -3.85 -1.41
C THR A 369 -48.37 -4.27 0.02
N LEU A 370 -47.24 -3.79 0.51
CA LEU A 370 -46.78 -3.98 1.89
C LEU A 370 -46.48 -2.63 2.54
N ARG A 371 -46.72 -2.54 3.85
CA ARG A 371 -46.30 -1.39 4.66
C ARG A 371 -45.06 -1.76 5.45
N GLN A 372 -43.93 -1.20 5.05
CA GLN A 372 -42.66 -1.40 5.75
C GLN A 372 -41.71 -0.22 5.50
N PRO A 373 -40.67 -0.06 6.34
CA PRO A 373 -39.64 0.93 6.06
C PRO A 373 -38.92 0.61 4.75
N PHE A 374 -38.69 1.64 3.95
CA PHE A 374 -37.92 1.52 2.72
C PHE A 374 -36.43 1.53 3.07
N ALA A 375 -35.71 0.48 2.69
CA ALA A 375 -34.31 0.30 3.05
C ALA A 375 -33.36 1.29 2.33
N GLY A 376 -33.75 1.79 1.15
CA GLY A 376 -32.87 2.60 0.31
C GLY A 376 -32.02 1.79 -0.66
N VAL A 377 -31.64 2.42 -1.77
CA VAL A 377 -30.79 1.82 -2.82
C VAL A 377 -29.43 1.38 -2.25
N LEU A 378 -28.74 2.25 -1.50
CA LEU A 378 -27.38 1.98 -1.04
C LEU A 378 -27.33 0.85 0.00
N PRO A 379 -28.18 0.82 1.05
CA PRO A 379 -28.20 -0.29 1.99
C PRO A 379 -28.59 -1.61 1.32
N GLU A 380 -29.47 -1.59 0.32
CA GLU A 380 -29.82 -2.78 -0.44
C GLU A 380 -28.65 -3.31 -1.28
N MET A 381 -27.95 -2.43 -2.01
CA MET A 381 -26.74 -2.80 -2.74
C MET A 381 -25.66 -3.35 -1.81
N GLU A 382 -25.48 -2.73 -0.64
CA GLU A 382 -24.51 -3.17 0.36
C GLU A 382 -24.85 -4.56 0.92
N ARG A 383 -26.13 -4.80 1.25
CA ARG A 383 -26.61 -6.11 1.67
C ARG A 383 -26.41 -7.16 0.58
N ARG A 384 -26.85 -6.88 -0.66
CA ARG A 384 -26.67 -7.80 -1.80
C ARG A 384 -25.21 -8.12 -2.04
N TYR A 385 -24.31 -7.14 -1.94
CA TYR A 385 -22.87 -7.36 -2.09
C TYR A 385 -22.30 -8.33 -1.05
N ARG A 386 -22.71 -8.20 0.23
CA ARG A 386 -22.24 -9.07 1.32
C ARG A 386 -22.85 -10.47 1.28
N GLU A 387 -24.14 -10.58 0.98
CA GLU A 387 -24.90 -11.84 1.05
C GLU A 387 -24.83 -12.68 -0.23
N THR A 388 -24.48 -12.09 -1.38
CA THR A 388 -24.46 -12.83 -2.64
C THR A 388 -23.26 -13.77 -2.75
N ASP A 389 -23.50 -15.04 -3.11
CA ASP A 389 -22.45 -16.03 -3.43
C ASP A 389 -21.96 -15.98 -4.90
N SER A 390 -22.71 -15.32 -5.80
CA SER A 390 -22.32 -15.14 -7.21
C SER A 390 -21.15 -14.16 -7.35
N SER A 391 -20.01 -14.67 -7.84
CA SER A 391 -18.82 -13.86 -8.13
C SER A 391 -19.09 -12.80 -9.20
N ILE A 392 -19.88 -13.11 -10.23
CA ILE A 392 -20.22 -12.20 -11.33
C ILE A 392 -21.01 -10.99 -10.79
N LEU A 393 -22.03 -11.24 -9.97
CA LEU A 393 -22.82 -10.16 -9.38
C LEU A 393 -21.98 -9.31 -8.43
N ARG A 394 -21.10 -9.95 -7.64
CA ARG A 394 -20.19 -9.25 -6.74
C ARG A 394 -19.21 -8.34 -7.49
N GLU A 395 -18.59 -8.82 -8.57
CA GLU A 395 -17.71 -8.03 -9.43
C GLU A 395 -18.44 -6.88 -10.12
N MET A 396 -19.69 -7.11 -10.52
CA MET A 396 -20.54 -6.09 -11.13
C MET A 396 -20.90 -4.98 -10.14
N LEU A 397 -21.35 -5.34 -8.92
CA LEU A 397 -21.67 -4.38 -7.86
C LEU A 397 -20.42 -3.61 -7.39
N ALA A 398 -19.25 -4.26 -7.36
CA ALA A 398 -18.00 -3.62 -6.99
C ALA A 398 -17.64 -2.38 -7.85
N ARG A 399 -18.18 -2.28 -9.08
CA ARG A 399 -17.97 -1.12 -9.98
C ARG A 399 -18.57 0.18 -9.43
N TYR A 400 -19.59 0.07 -8.57
CA TYR A 400 -20.26 1.20 -7.94
C TYR A 400 -19.68 1.55 -6.57
N MET A 401 -18.65 0.84 -6.13
CA MET A 401 -18.00 1.10 -4.86
C MET A 401 -16.85 2.10 -5.04
N SER A 402 -16.72 3.01 -4.08
CA SER A 402 -15.54 3.84 -3.90
C SER A 402 -14.82 3.43 -2.62
N SER A 403 -13.52 3.69 -2.57
CA SER A 403 -12.72 3.49 -1.37
C SER A 403 -12.49 4.83 -0.68
N ARG A 404 -12.72 4.89 0.62
CA ARG A 404 -12.31 6.03 1.46
C ARG A 404 -11.35 5.57 2.57
N PRO A 405 -10.51 6.46 3.11
CA PRO A 405 -9.77 6.17 4.33
C PRO A 405 -10.72 5.74 5.45
N CYS A 406 -10.32 4.72 6.21
CA CYS A 406 -11.08 4.25 7.37
C CYS A 406 -11.17 5.37 8.41
N LEU A 407 -12.37 5.70 8.90
CA LEU A 407 -12.59 6.82 9.82
C LEU A 407 -11.94 6.60 11.19
N SER A 408 -11.87 5.35 11.66
CA SER A 408 -11.32 5.00 12.98
C SER A 408 -9.79 5.06 13.03
N CYS A 409 -9.12 4.52 12.01
CA CYS A 409 -7.65 4.60 11.92
C CYS A 409 -7.14 5.78 11.07
N GLN A 410 -8.02 6.53 10.40
CA GLN A 410 -7.68 7.59 9.45
C GLN A 410 -6.69 7.14 8.37
N GLY A 411 -6.79 5.88 7.93
CA GLY A 411 -5.87 5.31 6.95
C GLY A 411 -4.58 4.72 7.52
N ALA A 412 -4.31 4.87 8.82
CA ALA A 412 -3.08 4.38 9.46
C ALA A 412 -2.97 2.84 9.58
N ARG A 413 -4.08 2.10 9.34
CA ARG A 413 -4.17 0.63 9.40
C ARG A 413 -3.98 -0.01 10.78
N LEU A 414 -3.56 0.76 11.77
CA LEU A 414 -3.20 0.26 13.10
C LEU A 414 -4.27 0.51 14.17
N THR A 415 -4.21 -0.27 15.27
CA THR A 415 -5.01 -0.07 16.48
C THR A 415 -4.75 1.27 17.15
N ARG A 416 -5.66 1.71 18.03
CA ARG A 416 -5.50 2.96 18.79
C ARG A 416 -4.21 2.93 19.63
N SER A 417 -3.92 1.82 20.30
CA SER A 417 -2.70 1.62 21.10
C SER A 417 -1.42 1.81 20.28
N ALA A 418 -1.30 1.11 19.16
CA ALA A 418 -0.10 1.16 18.32
C ALA A 418 0.16 2.55 17.70
N ARG A 419 -0.89 3.35 17.49
CA ARG A 419 -0.77 4.73 16.99
C ARG A 419 -0.28 5.74 18.02
N HIS A 420 -0.32 5.40 19.30
CA HIS A 420 0.10 6.30 20.39
C HIS A 420 1.43 5.82 20.99
N VAL A 421 2.37 5.41 20.14
CA VAL A 421 3.75 5.14 20.53
C VAL A 421 4.66 6.01 19.68
N PHE A 422 5.54 6.76 20.33
CA PHE A 422 6.29 7.85 19.73
C PHE A 422 7.79 7.63 19.82
N ILE A 423 8.51 8.09 18.79
CA ILE A 423 9.96 8.23 18.78
C ILE A 423 10.26 9.67 18.40
N ALA A 424 10.99 10.38 19.26
CA ALA A 424 11.29 11.80 19.09
C ALA A 424 10.03 12.64 18.74
N GLY A 425 8.90 12.34 19.37
CA GLY A 425 7.62 13.05 19.17
C GLY A 425 6.80 12.61 17.94
N HIS A 426 7.23 11.60 17.19
CA HIS A 426 6.54 11.14 15.98
C HIS A 426 6.00 9.71 16.11
N ALA A 427 4.73 9.50 15.78
CA ALA A 427 4.14 8.17 15.75
C ALA A 427 4.52 7.42 14.47
N LEU A 428 4.49 6.08 14.52
CA LEU A 428 4.87 5.24 13.38
C LEU A 428 4.06 5.55 12.10
N PRO A 429 2.72 5.72 12.14
CA PRO A 429 1.96 6.08 10.94
C PRO A 429 2.42 7.39 10.29
N ASP A 430 2.82 8.37 11.09
CA ASP A 430 3.26 9.68 10.60
C ASP A 430 4.55 9.51 9.79
N VAL A 431 5.55 8.84 10.38
CA VAL A 431 6.84 8.55 9.74
C VAL A 431 6.65 7.72 8.46
N ALA A 432 5.70 6.79 8.45
CA ALA A 432 5.37 5.97 7.28
C ALA A 432 4.65 6.76 6.17
N SER A 433 3.94 7.84 6.51
CA SER A 433 3.19 8.68 5.57
C SER A 433 4.07 9.72 4.87
N TRP A 434 5.20 10.09 5.46
CA TRP A 434 6.12 11.06 4.88
C TRP A 434 6.76 10.56 3.58
N PRO A 435 7.18 11.48 2.69
CA PRO A 435 8.05 11.13 1.57
C PRO A 435 9.36 10.50 2.08
N VAL A 436 9.83 9.46 1.40
CA VAL A 436 11.06 8.72 1.71
C VAL A 436 12.25 9.67 1.90
N GLY A 437 12.35 10.73 1.10
CA GLY A 437 13.40 11.75 1.25
C GLY A 437 13.36 12.47 2.61
N ALA A 438 12.16 12.80 3.11
CA ALA A 438 11.96 13.42 4.41
C ALA A 438 12.21 12.42 5.55
N THR A 439 11.70 11.19 5.42
CA THR A 439 11.95 10.11 6.37
C THR A 439 13.44 9.82 6.53
N ARG A 440 14.20 9.84 5.43
CA ARG A 440 15.67 9.68 5.43
C ARG A 440 16.37 10.80 6.19
N ALA A 441 15.95 12.05 5.99
CA ALA A 441 16.50 13.19 6.70
C ALA A 441 16.26 13.07 8.21
N PHE A 442 15.05 12.67 8.61
CA PHE A 442 14.71 12.41 10.00
C PHE A 442 15.63 11.37 10.64
N PHE A 443 15.84 10.21 10.01
CA PHE A 443 16.72 9.17 10.56
C PHE A 443 18.20 9.52 10.56
N ALA A 444 18.65 10.43 9.68
CA ALA A 444 20.02 10.93 9.69
C ALA A 444 20.31 11.79 10.94
N GLU A 445 19.33 12.61 11.34
CA GLU A 445 19.41 13.53 12.48
C GLU A 445 18.96 12.90 13.80
N LEU A 446 18.22 11.80 13.76
CA LEU A 446 17.70 11.13 14.95
C LEU A 446 18.82 10.74 15.93
N ARG A 447 18.77 11.28 17.14
CA ARG A 447 19.62 10.92 18.27
C ARG A 447 18.74 10.63 19.46
N LEU A 448 18.83 9.41 19.99
CA LEU A 448 18.08 8.98 21.16
C LEU A 448 19.04 8.86 22.35
N PRO A 449 18.74 9.45 23.51
CA PRO A 449 19.60 9.37 24.69
C PRO A 449 19.50 8.01 25.41
N GLY A 450 20.56 7.66 26.13
CA GLY A 450 20.62 6.51 27.04
C GLY A 450 20.49 5.14 26.37
N ARG A 451 20.05 4.15 27.15
CA ARG A 451 19.94 2.74 26.75
C ARG A 451 19.04 2.52 25.53
N ARG A 452 17.97 3.31 25.38
CA ARG A 452 17.06 3.24 24.22
C ARG A 452 17.82 3.57 22.92
N GLY A 453 18.72 4.55 22.96
CA GLY A 453 19.56 4.91 21.82
C GLY A 453 20.57 3.84 21.42
N GLU A 454 21.22 3.20 22.39
CA GLU A 454 22.18 2.11 22.12
C GLU A 454 21.51 0.91 21.43
N ILE A 455 20.31 0.53 21.88
CA ILE A 455 19.53 -0.55 21.27
C ILE A 455 19.04 -0.16 19.86
N ALA A 456 18.60 1.09 19.70
CA ALA A 456 18.07 1.60 18.43
C ALA A 456 19.15 1.82 17.36
N ALA A 457 20.41 2.08 17.74
CA ALA A 457 21.46 2.52 16.82
C ALA A 457 21.64 1.62 15.58
N LYS A 458 21.67 0.29 15.78
CA LYS A 458 21.79 -0.67 14.66
C LYS A 458 20.57 -0.65 13.75
N VAL A 459 19.37 -0.54 14.32
CA VAL A 459 18.10 -0.52 13.58
C VAL A 459 17.96 0.78 12.79
N VAL A 460 18.30 1.92 13.39
CA VAL A 460 18.29 3.24 12.73
C VAL A 460 19.27 3.28 11.56
N LYS A 461 20.46 2.70 11.73
CA LYS A 461 21.44 2.57 10.64
C LYS A 461 20.87 1.79 9.46
N GLU A 462 20.30 0.62 9.71
CA GLU A 462 19.71 -0.23 8.67
C GLU A 462 18.53 0.45 7.94
N ILE A 463 17.65 1.13 8.69
CA ILE A 463 16.57 1.95 8.11
C ILE A 463 17.15 3.04 7.21
N GLY A 464 18.17 3.76 7.68
CA GLY A 464 18.82 4.83 6.92
C GLY A 464 19.45 4.32 5.63
N GLU A 465 20.12 3.17 5.64
CA GLU A 465 20.70 2.53 4.45
C GLU A 465 19.63 2.15 3.42
N ARG A 466 18.53 1.53 3.86
CA ARG A 466 17.41 1.16 2.98
C ARG A 466 16.69 2.36 2.37
N LEU A 467 16.47 3.40 3.17
CA LEU A 467 15.93 4.67 2.67
C LEU A 467 16.88 5.32 1.66
N ASN A 468 18.19 5.29 1.89
CA ASN A 468 19.18 5.78 0.94
C ASN A 468 19.11 5.02 -0.40
N PHE A 469 18.91 3.70 -0.41
CA PHE A 469 18.75 2.94 -1.66
C PHE A 469 17.53 3.40 -2.45
N LEU A 470 16.38 3.62 -1.79
CA LEU A 470 15.18 4.16 -2.44
C LEU A 470 15.40 5.56 -3.03
N VAL A 471 16.13 6.43 -2.33
CA VAL A 471 16.49 7.75 -2.85
C VAL A 471 17.43 7.66 -4.06
N ASN A 472 18.40 6.74 -4.03
CA ASN A 472 19.34 6.54 -5.13
C ASN A 472 18.65 6.07 -6.42
N VAL A 473 17.59 5.27 -6.31
CA VAL A 473 16.77 4.87 -7.47
C VAL A 473 15.67 5.90 -7.82
N GLY A 474 15.67 7.09 -7.21
CA GLY A 474 14.76 8.18 -7.56
C GLY A 474 13.32 8.00 -7.05
N LEU A 475 13.13 7.31 -5.93
CA LEU A 475 11.82 7.07 -5.30
C LEU A 475 11.62 7.90 -4.02
N ASP A 476 12.35 9.01 -3.88
CA ASP A 476 12.32 9.89 -2.70
C ASP A 476 10.96 10.58 -2.46
N TYR A 477 10.13 10.69 -3.50
CA TYR A 477 8.79 11.27 -3.45
C TYR A 477 7.70 10.33 -2.93
N LEU A 478 7.97 9.01 -2.86
CA LEU A 478 7.02 8.02 -2.38
C LEU A 478 6.93 8.03 -0.86
N SER A 479 5.78 7.64 -0.30
CA SER A 479 5.68 7.31 1.12
C SER A 479 5.77 5.80 1.36
N LEU A 480 6.21 5.40 2.55
CA LEU A 480 6.27 3.97 2.93
C LEU A 480 4.88 3.36 3.09
N ALA A 481 3.87 4.19 3.36
CA ALA A 481 2.46 3.80 3.46
C ALA A 481 1.76 3.65 2.09
N ARG A 482 2.38 4.09 0.98
CA ARG A 482 1.77 3.98 -0.36
C ARG A 482 1.51 2.51 -0.70
N SER A 483 0.29 2.23 -1.17
CA SER A 483 -0.14 0.88 -1.55
C SER A 483 0.67 0.38 -2.74
N ALA A 484 1.10 -0.89 -2.67
CA ALA A 484 1.83 -1.55 -3.74
C ALA A 484 1.04 -1.59 -5.06
N ASP A 485 -0.30 -1.71 -4.97
CA ASP A 485 -1.19 -1.75 -6.14
C ASP A 485 -1.23 -0.44 -6.93
N THR A 486 -0.81 0.67 -6.32
CA THR A 486 -0.83 2.00 -6.97
C THR A 486 0.50 2.37 -7.63
N LEU A 487 1.48 1.46 -7.59
CA LEU A 487 2.79 1.67 -8.19
C LEU A 487 2.74 1.37 -9.68
N SER A 488 3.36 2.24 -10.47
CA SER A 488 3.69 1.94 -11.86
C SER A 488 4.68 0.77 -11.96
N GLY A 489 4.73 0.10 -13.11
CA GLY A 489 5.69 -0.99 -13.36
C GLY A 489 7.15 -0.56 -13.08
N GLY A 490 7.55 0.63 -13.55
CA GLY A 490 8.87 1.18 -13.28
C GLY A 490 9.12 1.53 -11.80
N GLU A 491 8.12 2.03 -11.06
CA GLU A 491 8.26 2.24 -9.60
C GLU A 491 8.45 0.90 -8.86
N ALA A 492 7.63 -0.11 -9.17
CA ALA A 492 7.73 -1.43 -8.56
C ALA A 492 9.08 -2.11 -8.86
N GLN A 493 9.55 -1.99 -10.10
CA GLN A 493 10.85 -2.50 -10.53
C GLN A 493 12.00 -1.82 -9.76
N ARG A 494 11.97 -0.49 -9.62
CA ARG A 494 13.00 0.26 -8.88
C ARG A 494 12.98 -0.02 -7.38
N ILE A 495 11.81 -0.26 -6.78
CA ILE A 495 11.70 -0.73 -5.40
C ILE A 495 12.39 -2.09 -5.24
N ARG A 496 12.14 -3.02 -6.17
CA ARG A 496 12.77 -4.34 -6.15
C ARG A 496 14.28 -4.22 -6.31
N LEU A 497 14.77 -3.38 -7.21
CA LEU A 497 16.21 -3.08 -7.35
C LEU A 497 16.82 -2.56 -6.05
N ALA A 498 16.20 -1.57 -5.40
CA ALA A 498 16.68 -1.04 -4.12
C ALA A 498 16.73 -2.12 -3.03
N SER A 499 15.73 -2.99 -2.96
CA SER A 499 15.69 -4.14 -2.04
C SER A 499 16.83 -5.13 -2.31
N GLN A 500 17.13 -5.43 -3.58
CA GLN A 500 18.23 -6.33 -3.95
C GLN A 500 19.60 -5.76 -3.61
N ILE A 501 19.82 -4.45 -3.79
CA ILE A 501 21.06 -3.79 -3.36
C ILE A 501 21.20 -3.86 -1.83
N GLY A 502 20.10 -3.67 -1.10
CA GLY A 502 20.07 -3.77 0.37
C GLY A 502 20.33 -5.17 0.92
N ALA A 503 20.02 -6.22 0.15
CA ALA A 503 20.29 -7.60 0.57
C ALA A 503 21.79 -7.94 0.62
N GLY A 504 22.64 -7.15 -0.06
CA GLY A 504 24.10 -7.32 -0.01
C GLY A 504 24.61 -8.66 -0.54
N LEU A 505 23.87 -9.27 -1.47
CA LEU A 505 24.26 -10.55 -2.07
C LEU A 505 25.47 -10.38 -3.01
N VAL A 506 26.31 -11.42 -3.06
CA VAL A 506 27.53 -11.49 -3.88
C VAL A 506 27.51 -12.78 -4.69
N GLY A 507 28.07 -12.76 -5.90
CA GLY A 507 28.11 -13.91 -6.79
C GLY A 507 26.76 -14.29 -7.39
N VAL A 508 25.84 -13.32 -7.49
CA VAL A 508 24.51 -13.48 -8.10
C VAL A 508 24.51 -12.98 -9.54
N LEU A 509 23.71 -13.62 -10.39
CA LEU A 509 23.36 -13.13 -11.72
C LEU A 509 22.05 -12.33 -11.66
N TYR A 510 22.12 -11.01 -11.79
CA TYR A 510 20.93 -10.17 -11.89
C TYR A 510 20.53 -9.97 -13.34
N VAL A 511 19.26 -10.23 -13.67
CA VAL A 511 18.71 -10.02 -15.02
C VAL A 511 17.59 -8.99 -14.95
N LEU A 512 17.76 -7.84 -15.63
CA LEU A 512 16.85 -6.70 -15.58
C LEU A 512 16.21 -6.41 -16.95
N ASP A 513 14.93 -6.05 -16.93
CA ASP A 513 14.14 -5.77 -18.14
C ASP A 513 13.83 -4.27 -18.26
N GLU A 514 14.57 -3.56 -19.11
CA GLU A 514 14.36 -2.14 -19.42
C GLU A 514 14.15 -1.25 -18.17
N PRO A 515 15.09 -1.23 -17.20
CA PRO A 515 14.93 -0.50 -15.95
C PRO A 515 14.81 1.02 -16.11
N SER A 516 15.14 1.58 -17.28
CA SER A 516 14.93 3.00 -17.62
C SER A 516 13.46 3.36 -17.86
N ILE A 517 12.56 2.38 -18.02
CA ILE A 517 11.14 2.64 -18.28
C ILE A 517 10.50 3.49 -17.17
N GLY A 518 9.74 4.51 -17.60
CA GLY A 518 9.03 5.41 -16.70
C GLY A 518 9.97 6.22 -15.80
N LEU A 519 11.26 6.30 -16.15
CA LEU A 519 12.26 7.16 -15.52
C LEU A 519 12.52 8.36 -16.42
N HIS A 520 12.75 9.52 -15.81
CA HIS A 520 13.11 10.71 -16.55
C HIS A 520 14.63 10.70 -16.83
N GLN A 521 15.09 11.24 -17.97
CA GLN A 521 16.50 11.20 -18.36
C GLN A 521 17.45 11.72 -17.27
N ARG A 522 17.03 12.78 -16.56
CA ARG A 522 17.78 13.33 -15.41
C ARG A 522 18.16 12.28 -14.36
N ASP A 523 17.27 11.32 -14.11
CA ASP A 523 17.43 10.32 -13.05
C ASP A 523 18.07 9.03 -13.57
N ASN A 524 18.29 8.91 -14.89
CA ASN A 524 18.92 7.76 -15.55
C ASN A 524 20.35 7.51 -15.03
N ALA A 525 21.16 8.56 -14.91
CA ALA A 525 22.50 8.47 -14.36
C ALA A 525 22.55 7.85 -12.95
N ARG A 526 21.52 8.11 -12.12
CA ARG A 526 21.44 7.52 -10.77
C ARG A 526 21.08 6.04 -10.80
N LEU A 527 20.21 5.64 -11.72
CA LEU A 527 19.91 4.24 -11.98
C LEU A 527 21.19 3.50 -12.42
N LEU A 528 21.91 4.03 -13.41
CA LEU A 528 23.16 3.44 -13.89
C LEU A 528 24.19 3.32 -12.77
N ALA A 529 24.38 4.35 -11.95
CA ALA A 529 25.26 4.28 -10.77
C ALA A 529 24.84 3.16 -9.79
N SER A 530 23.54 2.92 -9.64
CA SER A 530 23.02 1.84 -8.79
C SER A 530 23.29 0.45 -9.40
N LEU A 531 23.19 0.31 -10.72
CA LEU A 531 23.54 -0.93 -11.43
C LEU A 531 25.04 -1.22 -11.38
N LEU A 532 25.88 -0.20 -11.56
CA LEU A 532 27.33 -0.31 -11.41
C LEU A 532 27.69 -0.73 -9.99
N ARG A 533 27.05 -0.13 -8.97
CA ARG A 533 27.24 -0.56 -7.58
C ARG A 533 26.84 -2.02 -7.36
N LEU A 534 25.73 -2.47 -7.94
CA LEU A 534 25.30 -3.87 -7.84
C LEU A 534 26.34 -4.83 -8.45
N ARG A 535 26.92 -4.45 -9.60
CA ARG A 535 28.06 -5.15 -10.22
C ARG A 535 29.28 -5.14 -9.29
N ASP A 536 29.67 -3.97 -8.77
CA ASP A 536 30.88 -3.77 -7.98
C ASP A 536 30.87 -4.49 -6.63
N LEU A 537 29.68 -4.93 -6.16
CA LEU A 537 29.56 -5.85 -5.03
C LEU A 537 30.05 -7.29 -5.35
N GLY A 538 30.45 -7.57 -6.60
CA GLY A 538 30.87 -8.89 -7.06
C GLY A 538 29.73 -9.69 -7.68
N ASN A 539 28.82 -9.01 -8.39
CA ASN A 539 27.72 -9.63 -9.10
C ASN A 539 27.85 -9.42 -10.61
N THR A 540 27.21 -10.29 -11.39
CA THR A 540 27.05 -10.08 -12.83
C THR A 540 25.68 -9.49 -13.10
N VAL A 541 25.61 -8.39 -13.86
CA VAL A 541 24.36 -7.68 -14.12
C VAL A 541 24.10 -7.70 -15.62
N ILE A 542 23.04 -8.39 -16.04
CA ILE A 542 22.55 -8.42 -17.42
C ILE A 542 21.32 -7.53 -17.51
N VAL A 543 21.33 -6.57 -18.41
CA VAL A 543 20.23 -5.61 -18.61
C VAL A 543 19.77 -5.69 -20.06
N VAL A 544 18.48 -5.92 -20.28
CA VAL A 544 17.86 -5.70 -21.60
C VAL A 544 17.54 -4.21 -21.70
N GLU A 545 18.17 -3.49 -22.63
CA GLU A 545 18.04 -2.03 -22.73
C GLU A 545 18.14 -1.50 -24.17
N HIS A 546 17.58 -0.30 -24.31
CA HIS A 546 17.55 0.48 -25.53
C HIS A 546 18.04 1.92 -25.32
N ASP A 547 18.22 2.34 -24.06
CA ASP A 547 18.75 3.67 -23.73
C ASP A 547 20.22 3.83 -24.14
N GLU A 548 20.53 4.97 -24.75
CA GLU A 548 21.87 5.27 -25.26
C GLU A 548 22.92 5.32 -24.14
N GLU A 549 22.60 5.96 -23.01
CA GLU A 549 23.54 6.13 -21.89
C GLU A 549 23.82 4.78 -21.22
N ALA A 550 22.81 3.92 -21.07
CA ALA A 550 22.94 2.57 -20.56
C ALA A 550 23.86 1.71 -21.45
N ILE A 551 23.64 1.71 -22.77
CA ILE A 551 24.46 0.94 -23.71
C ILE A 551 25.91 1.44 -23.69
N ARG A 552 26.13 2.75 -23.66
CA ARG A 552 27.48 3.34 -23.62
C ARG A 552 28.24 3.07 -22.32
N THR A 553 27.52 2.90 -21.21
CA THR A 553 28.10 2.65 -19.88
C THR A 553 28.42 1.17 -19.64
N ALA A 554 27.89 0.28 -20.47
CA ALA A 554 28.08 -1.16 -20.33
C ALA A 554 29.54 -1.58 -20.48
N ASP A 555 29.97 -2.56 -19.68
CA ASP A 555 31.27 -3.21 -19.85
C ASP A 555 31.27 -4.09 -21.10
N GLN A 556 30.13 -4.71 -21.42
CA GLN A 556 29.91 -5.49 -22.64
C GLN A 556 28.49 -5.28 -23.18
N VAL A 557 28.36 -5.28 -24.50
CA VAL A 557 27.09 -5.20 -25.21
C VAL A 557 26.92 -6.43 -26.11
N VAL A 558 25.70 -6.97 -26.15
CA VAL A 558 25.27 -8.04 -27.07
C VAL A 558 24.13 -7.48 -27.91
N ASP A 559 24.38 -7.29 -29.20
CA ASP A 559 23.37 -6.79 -30.16
C ASP A 559 22.65 -7.97 -30.82
N MET A 560 21.34 -8.08 -30.59
CA MET A 560 20.51 -9.20 -31.01
C MET A 560 19.72 -8.87 -32.29
N GLY A 561 19.89 -9.74 -33.28
CA GLY A 561 19.11 -9.89 -34.51
C GLY A 561 19.12 -8.68 -35.45
N PRO A 562 19.35 -8.85 -36.77
CA PRO A 562 19.11 -7.73 -37.69
C PRO A 562 17.61 -7.42 -37.84
N GLY A 563 16.72 -8.33 -37.40
CA GLY A 563 15.26 -8.22 -37.48
C GLY A 563 14.52 -8.84 -36.28
N ALA A 564 13.20 -8.94 -36.40
CA ALA A 564 12.31 -9.49 -35.37
C ALA A 564 11.76 -10.89 -35.76
N GLY A 565 11.35 -11.68 -34.77
CA GLY A 565 10.75 -12.99 -34.99
C GLY A 565 11.71 -13.95 -35.67
N VAL A 566 11.28 -14.60 -36.76
CA VAL A 566 12.12 -15.54 -37.53
C VAL A 566 13.36 -14.88 -38.17
N HIS A 567 13.35 -13.56 -38.34
CA HIS A 567 14.48 -12.78 -38.86
C HIS A 567 15.44 -12.29 -37.76
N GLY A 568 15.09 -12.51 -36.49
CA GLY A 568 15.93 -12.25 -35.33
C GLY A 568 16.68 -13.50 -34.86
N GLY A 569 16.96 -13.55 -33.56
CA GLY A 569 17.47 -14.75 -32.89
C GLY A 569 18.94 -15.08 -33.15
N ARG A 570 19.70 -14.13 -33.72
CA ARG A 570 21.16 -14.24 -33.95
C ARG A 570 21.87 -13.14 -33.19
N VAL A 571 23.11 -13.39 -32.75
CA VAL A 571 23.99 -12.34 -32.23
C VAL A 571 24.62 -11.64 -33.43
N VAL A 572 24.32 -10.35 -33.61
CA VAL A 572 24.86 -9.52 -34.71
C VAL A 572 26.26 -9.04 -34.38
N ALA A 573 26.44 -8.55 -33.16
CA ALA A 573 27.71 -8.06 -32.66
C ALA A 573 27.80 -8.29 -31.15
N GLN A 574 29.01 -8.53 -30.67
CA GLN A 574 29.32 -8.66 -29.25
C GLN A 574 30.66 -7.98 -28.99
N GLY A 575 30.74 -7.13 -27.96
CA GLY A 575 31.97 -6.46 -27.60
C GLY A 575 31.75 -5.30 -26.64
N THR A 576 32.70 -4.38 -26.60
CA THR A 576 32.51 -3.09 -25.92
C THR A 576 31.54 -2.20 -26.70
N PRO A 577 30.98 -1.15 -26.10
CA PRO A 577 30.13 -0.20 -26.83
C PRO A 577 30.82 0.39 -28.07
N ALA A 578 32.13 0.62 -28.01
CA ALA A 578 32.91 1.09 -29.16
C ALA A 578 32.95 0.04 -30.29
N ASP A 579 33.12 -1.24 -29.96
CA ASP A 579 33.10 -2.31 -30.95
C ASP A 579 31.75 -2.38 -31.68
N ILE A 580 30.63 -2.27 -30.93
CA ILE A 580 29.27 -2.24 -31.50
C ILE A 580 29.10 -1.06 -32.46
N MET A 581 29.58 0.13 -32.10
CA MET A 581 29.48 1.34 -32.94
C MET A 581 30.22 1.19 -34.26
N THR A 582 31.34 0.46 -34.26
CA THR A 582 32.13 0.20 -35.49
C THR A 582 31.61 -0.98 -36.32
N HIS A 583 30.68 -1.78 -35.79
CA HIS A 583 30.20 -3.00 -36.45
C HIS A 583 29.19 -2.67 -37.56
N PRO A 584 29.49 -2.96 -38.84
CA PRO A 584 28.70 -2.47 -39.98
C PRO A 584 27.29 -3.09 -40.04
N GLU A 585 27.11 -4.30 -39.52
CA GLU A 585 25.80 -4.97 -39.49
C GLU A 585 24.94 -4.57 -38.27
N SER A 586 25.52 -3.86 -37.28
CA SER A 586 24.79 -3.46 -36.09
C SER A 586 23.91 -2.24 -36.39
N LEU A 587 22.59 -2.45 -36.42
CA LEU A 587 21.64 -1.34 -36.51
C LEU A 587 21.78 -0.41 -35.30
N THR A 588 21.99 -1.00 -34.11
CA THR A 588 22.20 -0.26 -32.87
C THR A 588 23.46 0.61 -32.97
N GLY A 589 24.57 0.04 -33.45
CA GLY A 589 25.83 0.76 -33.72
C GLY A 589 25.63 1.95 -34.65
N ALA A 590 24.87 1.78 -35.74
CA ALA A 590 24.58 2.86 -36.68
C ALA A 590 23.80 4.03 -36.06
N TYR A 591 22.95 3.79 -35.07
CA TYR A 591 22.28 4.86 -34.30
C TYR A 591 23.21 5.50 -33.27
N LEU A 592 24.00 4.70 -32.55
CA LEU A 592 24.95 5.19 -31.56
C LEU A 592 26.07 6.06 -32.16
N ASP A 593 26.56 5.69 -33.35
CA ASP A 593 27.56 6.47 -34.11
C ASP A 593 26.95 7.68 -34.84
N GLY A 594 25.61 7.79 -34.85
CA GLY A 594 24.89 8.90 -35.49
C GLY A 594 24.77 8.81 -37.01
N GLN A 595 25.21 7.70 -37.63
CA GLN A 595 24.98 7.40 -39.05
C GLN A 595 23.48 7.36 -39.38
N ARG A 596 22.68 6.85 -38.44
CA ARG A 596 21.23 6.92 -38.43
C ARG A 596 20.76 7.75 -37.24
N ARG A 597 19.67 8.49 -37.44
CA ARG A 597 19.04 9.31 -36.40
C ARG A 597 17.57 9.55 -36.70
N ILE A 598 16.78 9.79 -35.67
CA ILE A 598 15.40 10.25 -35.83
C ILE A 598 15.44 11.73 -36.23
N ALA A 599 14.97 12.04 -37.43
CA ALA A 599 15.01 13.40 -37.96
C ALA A 599 14.02 14.32 -37.23
N ILE A 600 14.47 15.49 -36.79
CA ILE A 600 13.60 16.53 -36.24
C ILE A 600 12.81 17.15 -37.40
N PRO A 601 11.47 17.21 -37.35
CA PRO A 601 10.67 17.85 -38.41
C PRO A 601 11.08 19.30 -38.62
N LYS A 602 11.37 19.69 -39.86
CA LYS A 602 11.76 21.07 -40.23
C LYS A 602 10.60 22.06 -40.08
N GLN A 603 9.37 21.59 -40.23
CA GLN A 603 8.14 22.36 -40.07
C GLN A 603 7.25 21.62 -39.06
N ARG A 604 6.64 22.37 -38.15
CA ARG A 604 5.66 21.87 -37.18
C ARG A 604 4.31 22.52 -37.47
N THR A 605 3.24 21.77 -37.31
CA THR A 605 1.88 22.29 -37.41
C THR A 605 1.68 23.38 -36.35
N PRO A 606 1.22 24.58 -36.71
CA PRO A 606 1.04 25.68 -35.76
C PRO A 606 -0.09 25.38 -34.78
N PHE A 607 -0.02 26.00 -33.61
CA PHE A 607 -1.04 25.91 -32.58
C PHE A 607 -2.28 26.75 -32.96
N ASP A 608 -3.44 26.11 -33.05
CA ASP A 608 -4.74 26.78 -33.23
C ASP A 608 -5.37 27.11 -31.86
N LEU A 609 -5.39 28.39 -31.50
CA LEU A 609 -5.96 28.89 -30.25
C LEU A 609 -7.49 28.72 -30.15
N ASN A 610 -8.17 28.43 -31.27
CA ASN A 610 -9.63 28.22 -31.28
C ASN A 610 -10.02 26.77 -30.98
N ARG A 611 -9.07 25.82 -31.01
CA ARG A 611 -9.33 24.39 -30.82
C ARG A 611 -8.44 23.83 -29.71
N VAL A 612 -8.86 24.08 -28.48
CA VAL A 612 -8.06 23.83 -27.28
C VAL A 612 -8.89 23.15 -26.22
N LEU A 613 -8.35 22.09 -25.62
CA LEU A 613 -8.86 21.52 -24.38
C LEU A 613 -8.28 22.30 -23.20
N ARG A 614 -9.13 22.74 -22.27
CA ARG A 614 -8.69 23.48 -21.08
C ARG A 614 -9.05 22.73 -19.82
N ILE A 615 -8.04 22.29 -19.09
CA ILE A 615 -8.17 21.74 -17.74
C ILE A 615 -8.02 22.90 -16.77
N ILE A 616 -9.03 23.14 -15.93
CA ILE A 616 -9.09 24.31 -15.06
C ILE A 616 -9.02 23.87 -13.59
N GLU A 617 -8.06 24.40 -12.84
CA GLU A 617 -7.81 24.09 -11.43
C GLU A 617 -7.81 22.58 -11.11
N ALA A 618 -6.96 21.80 -11.77
CA ALA A 618 -6.78 20.40 -11.40
C ALA A 618 -6.13 20.26 -10.02
N ARG A 619 -6.74 19.42 -9.16
CA ARG A 619 -6.42 19.25 -7.72
C ARG A 619 -6.21 17.79 -7.32
N GLY A 620 -6.20 16.85 -8.28
CA GLY A 620 -5.95 15.44 -7.99
C GLY A 620 -4.56 15.19 -7.39
N ASN A 621 -4.49 14.36 -6.35
CA ASN A 621 -3.25 13.95 -5.68
C ASN A 621 -2.32 15.14 -5.32
N ASN A 622 -1.19 15.28 -6.03
CA ASN A 622 -0.20 16.32 -5.79
C ASN A 622 -0.32 17.54 -6.73
N LEU A 623 -1.37 17.62 -7.55
CA LEU A 623 -1.64 18.77 -8.42
C LEU A 623 -2.11 19.98 -7.60
N LYS A 624 -1.56 21.16 -7.89
CA LYS A 624 -1.78 22.39 -7.12
C LYS A 624 -2.60 23.41 -7.91
N ASN A 625 -3.92 23.21 -8.02
CA ASN A 625 -4.83 24.09 -8.77
C ASN A 625 -4.32 24.37 -10.19
N LEU A 626 -3.87 23.33 -10.90
CA LEU A 626 -3.18 23.50 -12.17
C LEU A 626 -4.15 23.90 -13.29
N HIS A 627 -3.77 24.87 -14.11
CA HIS A 627 -4.47 25.23 -15.35
C HIS A 627 -3.62 24.80 -16.55
N VAL A 628 -4.20 24.01 -17.45
CA VAL A 628 -3.47 23.46 -18.61
C VAL A 628 -4.32 23.61 -19.87
N GLU A 629 -3.67 24.08 -20.93
CA GLU A 629 -4.22 24.13 -22.28
C GLU A 629 -3.55 23.06 -23.15
N ILE A 630 -4.35 22.21 -23.79
CA ILE A 630 -3.89 21.13 -24.67
C ILE A 630 -4.43 21.38 -26.08
N PRO A 631 -3.55 21.55 -27.08
CA PRO A 631 -3.97 21.76 -28.46
C PRO A 631 -4.63 20.52 -29.05
N ILE A 632 -5.75 20.70 -29.74
CA ILE A 632 -6.42 19.63 -30.48
C ILE A 632 -5.77 19.49 -31.86
N GLY A 633 -5.63 18.25 -32.34
CA GLY A 633 -5.08 17.94 -33.66
C GLY A 633 -3.55 17.99 -33.77
N LEU A 634 -2.85 18.13 -32.64
CA LEU A 634 -1.39 18.10 -32.56
C LEU A 634 -0.88 16.89 -31.77
N LEU A 635 0.34 16.43 -32.09
CA LEU A 635 1.07 15.48 -31.26
C LEU A 635 1.57 16.20 -30.00
N THR A 636 0.87 15.99 -28.88
CA THR A 636 1.20 16.60 -27.59
C THR A 636 1.93 15.60 -26.70
N CYS A 637 3.17 15.92 -26.31
CA CYS A 637 3.96 15.11 -25.39
C CYS A 637 3.93 15.75 -23.98
N VAL A 638 3.35 15.05 -23.01
CA VAL A 638 3.34 15.49 -21.61
C VAL A 638 4.59 14.98 -20.91
N THR A 639 5.49 15.90 -20.57
CA THR A 639 6.81 15.60 -20.00
C THR A 639 6.94 16.07 -18.55
N GLY A 640 7.95 15.57 -17.84
CA GLY A 640 8.23 15.86 -16.44
C GLY A 640 8.81 14.66 -15.69
N VAL A 641 9.39 14.91 -14.52
CA VAL A 641 10.01 13.87 -13.68
C VAL A 641 9.00 12.87 -13.12
N SER A 642 9.45 11.69 -12.69
CA SER A 642 8.58 10.71 -12.03
C SER A 642 8.00 11.31 -10.75
N GLY A 643 6.71 11.06 -10.49
CA GLY A 643 5.99 11.69 -9.39
C GLY A 643 5.48 13.12 -9.63
N SER A 644 5.75 13.75 -10.78
CA SER A 644 5.30 15.14 -11.06
C SER A 644 3.79 15.32 -11.28
N GLY A 645 2.99 14.25 -11.24
CA GLY A 645 1.53 14.29 -11.44
C GLY A 645 1.07 14.10 -12.89
N LYS A 646 1.93 13.68 -13.83
CA LYS A 646 1.56 13.44 -15.25
C LYS A 646 0.37 12.49 -15.41
N SER A 647 0.45 11.33 -14.77
CA SER A 647 -0.62 10.32 -14.83
C SER A 647 -1.89 10.82 -14.18
N THR A 648 -1.79 11.58 -13.09
CA THR A 648 -2.97 12.18 -12.46
C THR A 648 -3.63 13.22 -13.35
N LEU A 649 -2.85 14.06 -14.02
CA LEU A 649 -3.38 15.07 -14.93
C LEU A 649 -4.06 14.44 -16.16
N ILE A 650 -3.41 13.48 -16.80
CA ILE A 650 -3.85 12.93 -18.09
C ILE A 650 -4.77 11.72 -17.92
N ASN A 651 -4.41 10.74 -17.11
CA ASN A 651 -5.18 9.51 -16.96
C ASN A 651 -6.29 9.66 -15.93
N ASP A 652 -6.00 10.22 -14.75
CA ASP A 652 -7.00 10.28 -13.67
C ASP A 652 -7.97 11.46 -13.82
N THR A 653 -7.54 12.58 -14.38
CA THR A 653 -8.39 13.75 -14.65
C THR A 653 -8.89 13.73 -16.10
N LEU A 654 -8.05 14.10 -17.08
CA LEU A 654 -8.51 14.36 -18.46
C LEU A 654 -9.23 13.16 -19.09
N TYR A 655 -8.61 11.97 -19.07
CA TYR A 655 -9.19 10.77 -19.67
C TYR A 655 -10.48 10.37 -18.99
N ARG A 656 -10.55 10.37 -17.65
CA ARG A 656 -11.77 9.95 -16.94
C ARG A 656 -12.93 10.90 -17.17
N TYR A 657 -12.69 12.21 -17.19
CA TYR A 657 -13.73 13.17 -17.58
C TYR A 657 -14.17 12.94 -19.03
N ALA A 658 -13.23 12.84 -19.97
CA ALA A 658 -13.57 12.61 -21.37
C ALA A 658 -14.26 11.25 -21.60
N ALA A 659 -13.89 10.20 -20.87
CA ALA A 659 -14.50 8.88 -20.98
C ALA A 659 -15.92 8.87 -20.40
N ARG A 660 -16.15 9.57 -19.29
CA ARG A 660 -17.48 9.76 -18.73
C ARG A 660 -18.38 10.55 -19.66
N ASP A 661 -17.88 11.68 -20.17
CA ASP A 661 -18.70 12.66 -20.89
C ASP A 661 -18.86 12.33 -22.40
N LEU A 662 -17.86 11.71 -23.05
CA LEU A 662 -17.90 11.35 -24.48
C LEU A 662 -18.24 9.88 -24.72
N ASN A 663 -17.74 8.96 -23.87
CA ASN A 663 -17.93 7.52 -24.07
C ASN A 663 -19.02 6.92 -23.17
N ASN A 664 -19.67 7.71 -22.31
CA ASN A 664 -20.62 7.26 -21.28
C ASN A 664 -20.04 6.18 -20.33
N ALA A 665 -18.75 6.27 -20.00
CA ALA A 665 -18.09 5.34 -19.10
C ALA A 665 -18.39 5.67 -17.62
N ASN A 666 -18.52 4.66 -16.78
CA ASN A 666 -18.66 4.82 -15.32
C ASN A 666 -17.30 5.01 -14.64
N GLU A 667 -16.67 6.14 -14.93
CA GLU A 667 -15.38 6.56 -14.37
C GLU A 667 -15.57 7.65 -13.31
N SER A 668 -14.68 7.65 -12.31
CA SER A 668 -14.62 8.71 -11.28
C SER A 668 -13.37 9.57 -11.51
N PRO A 669 -13.51 10.76 -12.10
CA PRO A 669 -12.38 11.63 -12.41
C PRO A 669 -11.75 12.23 -11.16
N ALA A 670 -10.42 12.39 -11.17
CA ALA A 670 -9.73 13.16 -10.14
C ALA A 670 -10.11 14.65 -10.25
N PRO A 671 -10.26 15.36 -9.12
CA PRO A 671 -10.97 16.64 -9.06
C PRO A 671 -10.29 17.74 -9.89
N CYS A 672 -11.09 18.44 -10.70
CA CYS A 672 -10.78 19.74 -11.27
C CYS A 672 -12.02 20.64 -11.22
N ARG A 673 -11.84 21.97 -11.35
CA ARG A 673 -12.97 22.91 -11.36
C ARG A 673 -13.83 22.74 -12.61
N ASP A 674 -13.18 22.65 -13.77
CA ASP A 674 -13.86 22.57 -15.06
C ASP A 674 -12.97 21.97 -16.15
N LEU A 675 -13.58 21.40 -17.18
CA LEU A 675 -12.91 20.86 -18.36
C LEU A 675 -13.65 21.33 -19.62
N LEU A 676 -13.03 22.27 -20.36
CA LEU A 676 -13.63 22.88 -21.54
C LEU A 676 -13.00 22.35 -22.83
N GLY A 677 -13.73 22.40 -23.94
CA GLY A 677 -13.26 22.00 -25.27
C GLY A 677 -13.48 20.53 -25.59
N LEU A 678 -14.24 19.79 -24.77
CA LEU A 678 -14.63 18.41 -25.07
C LEU A 678 -15.60 18.34 -26.26
N GLU A 679 -16.36 19.41 -26.52
CA GLU A 679 -17.29 19.55 -27.62
C GLU A 679 -16.64 19.44 -29.02
N TYR A 680 -15.31 19.57 -29.10
CA TYR A 680 -14.55 19.41 -30.33
C TYR A 680 -14.18 17.94 -30.64
N LEU A 681 -14.54 16.99 -29.77
CA LEU A 681 -14.12 15.59 -29.83
C LEU A 681 -15.33 14.66 -29.81
N ASP A 682 -15.32 13.62 -30.65
CA ASP A 682 -16.41 12.64 -30.69
C ASP A 682 -16.25 11.53 -29.64
N LYS A 683 -15.01 11.14 -29.35
CA LYS A 683 -14.68 10.06 -28.41
C LYS A 683 -13.26 10.19 -27.89
N VAL A 684 -13.00 9.59 -26.74
CA VAL A 684 -11.63 9.42 -26.22
C VAL A 684 -11.21 7.95 -26.29
N VAL A 685 -9.95 7.69 -26.63
CA VAL A 685 -9.39 6.33 -26.63
C VAL A 685 -8.12 6.34 -25.80
N ASN A 686 -8.10 5.54 -24.74
CA ASN A 686 -6.89 5.27 -23.98
C ASN A 686 -6.30 3.94 -24.44
N ILE A 687 -5.10 4.00 -25.02
CA ILE A 687 -4.32 2.81 -25.36
C ILE A 687 -3.43 2.51 -24.16
N ASP A 688 -3.90 1.65 -23.28
CA ASP A 688 -3.19 1.32 -22.05
C ASP A 688 -2.08 0.26 -22.26
N GLN A 689 -1.29 0.05 -21.21
CA GLN A 689 -0.25 -0.98 -21.14
C GLN A 689 -0.72 -2.22 -20.34
N SER A 690 -2.02 -2.34 -20.09
CA SER A 690 -2.55 -3.49 -19.36
C SER A 690 -2.49 -4.74 -20.24
N PRO A 691 -2.41 -5.95 -19.64
CA PRO A 691 -2.42 -7.18 -20.44
C PRO A 691 -3.71 -7.28 -21.27
N ILE A 692 -3.57 -7.65 -22.55
CA ILE A 692 -4.69 -7.87 -23.49
C ILE A 692 -5.79 -8.75 -22.87
N GLY A 693 -5.39 -9.75 -22.09
CA GLY A 693 -6.29 -10.47 -21.21
C GLY A 693 -5.53 -11.26 -20.15
N ARG A 694 -6.25 -11.68 -19.11
CA ARG A 694 -5.68 -12.41 -17.96
C ARG A 694 -5.72 -13.93 -18.14
N THR A 695 -6.21 -14.42 -19.28
CA THR A 695 -6.32 -15.85 -19.56
C THR A 695 -5.64 -16.19 -20.90
N PRO A 696 -5.15 -17.42 -21.06
CA PRO A 696 -4.56 -17.88 -22.34
C PRO A 696 -5.52 -17.84 -23.53
N ARG A 697 -6.82 -17.65 -23.29
CA ARG A 697 -7.83 -17.50 -24.36
C ARG A 697 -7.72 -16.17 -25.08
N SER A 698 -7.14 -15.15 -24.44
CA SER A 698 -6.93 -13.83 -25.02
C SER A 698 -5.62 -13.80 -25.79
N ASN A 699 -5.72 -13.65 -27.11
CA ASN A 699 -4.60 -13.56 -28.03
C ASN A 699 -4.88 -12.50 -29.12
N PRO A 700 -3.87 -12.12 -29.94
CA PRO A 700 -4.04 -11.09 -30.97
C PRO A 700 -5.22 -11.34 -31.91
N ALA A 701 -5.47 -12.59 -32.31
CA ALA A 701 -6.56 -12.92 -33.23
C ALA A 701 -7.95 -12.76 -32.57
N THR A 702 -8.08 -13.12 -31.30
CA THR A 702 -9.33 -12.92 -30.55
C THR A 702 -9.58 -11.45 -30.22
N TYR A 703 -8.54 -10.70 -29.85
CA TYR A 703 -8.67 -9.31 -29.42
C TYR A 703 -9.01 -8.37 -30.59
N THR A 704 -8.40 -8.60 -31.74
CA THR A 704 -8.69 -7.85 -32.97
C THR A 704 -9.97 -8.30 -33.67
N GLY A 705 -10.63 -9.36 -33.19
CA GLY A 705 -11.82 -9.94 -33.82
C GLY A 705 -11.53 -10.79 -35.07
N LEU A 706 -10.27 -10.90 -35.50
CA LEU A 706 -9.86 -11.69 -36.68
C LEU A 706 -10.20 -13.18 -36.57
N PHE A 707 -10.30 -13.73 -35.37
CA PHE A 707 -10.57 -15.16 -35.20
C PHE A 707 -11.97 -15.56 -35.68
N THR A 708 -12.95 -14.66 -35.63
CA THR A 708 -14.32 -14.92 -36.12
C THR A 708 -14.37 -15.19 -37.63
N PRO A 709 -13.91 -14.28 -38.51
CA PRO A 709 -13.90 -14.54 -39.94
C PRO A 709 -13.02 -15.74 -40.32
N ILE A 710 -11.93 -15.99 -39.58
CA ILE A 710 -11.13 -17.21 -39.79
C ILE A 710 -11.98 -18.47 -39.54
N ARG A 711 -12.74 -18.53 -38.45
CA ARG A 711 -13.62 -19.68 -38.16
C ARG A 711 -14.75 -19.83 -39.19
N GLU A 712 -15.29 -18.72 -39.68
CA GLU A 712 -16.29 -18.73 -40.75
C GLU A 712 -15.70 -19.38 -42.02
N LEU A 713 -14.52 -18.95 -42.46
CA LEU A 713 -13.82 -19.55 -43.59
C LEU A 713 -13.54 -21.04 -43.39
N PHE A 714 -13.10 -21.44 -42.20
CA PHE A 714 -12.88 -22.86 -41.86
C PHE A 714 -14.18 -23.66 -41.85
N SER A 715 -15.32 -23.07 -41.50
CA SER A 715 -16.61 -23.77 -41.56
C SER A 715 -17.10 -24.00 -43.00
N GLU A 716 -16.56 -23.24 -43.96
CA GLU A 716 -16.94 -23.34 -45.37
C GLU A 716 -16.17 -24.38 -46.16
N VAL A 717 -15.06 -24.93 -45.62
CA VAL A 717 -14.28 -25.95 -46.34
C VAL A 717 -15.10 -27.25 -46.52
N PRO A 718 -14.89 -28.00 -47.63
CA PRO A 718 -15.71 -29.18 -47.94
C PRO A 718 -15.76 -30.22 -46.80
N GLU A 719 -14.64 -30.44 -46.11
CA GLU A 719 -14.56 -31.37 -44.99
C GLU A 719 -15.40 -30.93 -43.78
N ALA A 720 -15.38 -29.63 -43.47
CA ALA A 720 -16.16 -29.05 -42.39
C ALA A 720 -17.67 -29.11 -42.70
N ARG A 721 -18.04 -28.78 -43.94
CA ARG A 721 -19.43 -28.90 -44.42
C ARG A 721 -19.93 -30.34 -44.39
N ALA A 722 -19.13 -31.30 -44.87
CA ALA A 722 -19.48 -32.72 -44.85
C ALA A 722 -19.67 -33.27 -43.43
N ARG A 723 -18.93 -32.73 -42.45
CA ARG A 723 -19.01 -33.11 -41.03
C ARG A 723 -20.00 -32.25 -40.21
N GLY A 724 -20.61 -31.23 -40.81
CA GLY A 724 -21.56 -30.34 -40.15
C GLY A 724 -20.93 -29.43 -39.08
N TYR A 725 -19.63 -29.11 -39.21
CA TYR A 725 -18.97 -28.17 -38.31
C TYR A 725 -19.44 -26.73 -38.58
N LYS A 726 -19.66 -25.98 -37.50
CA LYS A 726 -20.15 -24.59 -37.53
C LYS A 726 -19.07 -23.67 -36.96
N PRO A 727 -19.08 -22.36 -37.24
CA PRO A 727 -18.06 -21.43 -36.74
C PRO A 727 -17.83 -21.43 -35.22
N GLY A 728 -18.82 -21.86 -34.43
CA GLY A 728 -18.72 -21.96 -32.97
C GLY A 728 -18.30 -23.33 -32.43
N ARG A 729 -18.01 -24.32 -33.28
CA ARG A 729 -17.81 -25.72 -32.87
C ARG A 729 -16.58 -26.36 -33.47
#